data_AF-A0A5Q4DDL5-F1
#
_entry.id   AF-A0A5Q4DDL5-F1
#
_cell.length_a   1.000
_cell.length_b   1.000
_cell.length_c   1.000
_cell.angle_alpha   90.00
_cell.angle_beta   90.00
_cell.angle_gamma   90.00
#
_symmetry.space_group_name_H-M   'P 1'
#
loop_
_entity.id
_entity.type
_entity.pdbx_description
1 polymer ?
#
loop_
_entity_poly.entity_id
_entity_poly.type
_entity_poly.pdbx_seq_one_letter_code
_entity_poly.pdbx_strand_id
1 'polypeptide(L)'
;MLATVAATVPALVPAPVAPAAAHPEAAAPHASAQVSTGVRAIHAAEGHVGTRPRGRVGEGESSERGEPAGIMDGHPVGEAKCGAAAASDVVAPPGARPYFQDNIHLQEFPPMRHLARFPLASVAGLTAALCISAVAPRAAEAQEPPRPGPERPDLSLAGADAGFVLRILPADLTLTPGDSLRLQGVLVGSNGEEVSGVEVRFQPAGGFFEGQVRPDGTVLAGATGTIPVAVVAVREGAPPVVEVANVRVVPGPAARVELSHAPARMVPGQTLRLSARVFSAQEDVRDDAASWRSSNESVLRVSSMGVVTAVAPGQATLEATAGAASATHDFDVLDVEVARVEITPGELHGRQGDVIDFQARALDPEGREIPGLEAAWTLAPGQGLLSPTGRFVGYDAGDYMVTASFGNRSASAAVTLGFRDVRRQVEVVGRLPRTLFTTEEVWLHPSGDYAYLGTGSGGDRFYAIDIRDPANPVVTDSVVANTRRVNDLMTTPDGRYMVFTREGAADRRNGLVVAHLYDPAHPVPIAEFTEGVTAGVHSSFIYEQEGHGIHVYLTNNGTGAMHIVDLSDPYNPREVAQWRTPRPDAARTLHDVDVQDGLAYMSYWNDGLVILDIGAGIKGGSPSNPQLVSWAKYDLNEEYRDVEARHGPGFIRGTHTAWRHGKYVFVGDEVFPASDVEGAKDASATRAFGNLHVFDVTDIENPVRVAWWKPDYGGVHNLWAAGDTLYMGAYNAGFRTFDISGELFGDLGAQQREMVHVHTGDMDGLVPNDPMTWGVVVRDGLAYVNDMHNGLWIIRMKPREEPVFE
;
A
#
# COMPACT_ATOMS: atom_id res chain seq x y z
N MET A 1 -13.93 -9.83 -54.69
CA MET A 1 -13.78 -11.18 -55.30
C MET A 1 -12.41 -11.72 -54.91
N LEU A 2 -12.33 -13.05 -54.77
CA LEU A 2 -11.18 -13.88 -54.32
C LEU A 2 -11.11 -14.15 -52.81
N ALA A 3 -11.35 -15.42 -52.47
CA ALA A 3 -10.83 -16.10 -51.28
C ALA A 3 -10.38 -17.52 -51.71
N THR A 4 -9.06 -17.63 -51.70
CA THR A 4 -8.09 -18.73 -51.81
C THR A 4 -8.46 -20.11 -51.23
N VAL A 5 -7.72 -21.14 -51.68
CA VAL A 5 -7.67 -22.50 -51.12
C VAL A 5 -6.23 -22.85 -50.68
N ALA A 6 -6.09 -23.38 -49.45
CA ALA A 6 -5.11 -24.33 -48.90
C ALA A 6 -3.55 -24.16 -49.03
N ALA A 7 -2.92 -24.12 -47.84
CA ALA A 7 -1.95 -25.10 -47.30
C ALA A 7 -0.39 -24.99 -47.41
N THR A 8 0.22 -25.14 -46.22
CA THR A 8 1.40 -25.99 -45.82
C THR A 8 2.87 -25.48 -45.79
N VAL A 9 3.60 -26.09 -44.81
CA VAL A 9 5.06 -26.16 -44.49
C VAL A 9 5.76 -24.93 -43.84
N PRO A 10 6.94 -25.06 -43.15
CA PRO A 10 7.04 -24.70 -41.72
C PRO A 10 8.09 -23.62 -41.39
N ALA A 11 8.15 -23.22 -40.11
CA ALA A 11 9.02 -22.15 -39.62
C ALA A 11 10.52 -22.53 -39.51
N LEU A 12 11.38 -21.57 -39.88
CA LEU A 12 12.82 -21.57 -39.64
C LEU A 12 13.18 -20.39 -38.71
N VAL A 13 14.14 -20.62 -37.81
CA VAL A 13 14.64 -19.64 -36.83
C VAL A 13 15.57 -18.61 -37.50
N PRO A 14 15.48 -17.31 -37.16
CA PRO A 14 16.56 -16.34 -37.37
C PRO A 14 17.34 -16.01 -36.08
N ALA A 15 18.65 -15.86 -36.22
CA ALA A 15 19.60 -15.50 -35.15
C ALA A 15 19.67 -13.97 -34.91
N PRO A 16 20.18 -13.49 -33.76
CA PRO A 16 20.26 -12.06 -33.44
C PRO A 16 21.36 -11.32 -34.23
N VAL A 17 21.15 -10.02 -34.47
CA VAL A 17 22.07 -9.13 -35.19
C VAL A 17 22.79 -8.21 -34.20
N ALA A 18 24.12 -8.10 -34.34
CA ALA A 18 24.99 -7.26 -33.51
C ALA A 18 25.01 -5.77 -33.97
N PRO A 19 25.38 -4.81 -33.10
CA PRO A 19 25.32 -3.38 -33.41
C PRO A 19 26.50 -2.89 -34.26
N ALA A 20 26.28 -1.81 -35.03
CA ALA A 20 27.29 -1.12 -35.82
C ALA A 20 27.68 0.24 -35.20
N ALA A 21 28.91 0.69 -35.43
CA ALA A 21 29.49 1.86 -34.77
C ALA A 21 30.09 2.91 -35.75
N ALA A 22 30.31 4.11 -35.21
CA ALA A 22 31.23 5.18 -35.62
C ALA A 22 30.76 6.33 -36.55
N HIS A 23 31.30 7.53 -36.23
CA HIS A 23 31.00 8.87 -36.73
C HIS A 23 31.62 9.21 -38.12
N PRO A 24 31.47 10.47 -38.62
CA PRO A 24 32.52 11.47 -38.33
C PRO A 24 32.03 12.92 -38.02
N GLU A 25 32.94 13.74 -37.49
CA GLU A 25 32.78 15.17 -37.14
C GLU A 25 32.87 16.13 -38.36
N ALA A 26 32.40 17.39 -38.21
CA ALA A 26 33.22 18.60 -38.51
C ALA A 26 32.55 19.96 -38.16
N ALA A 27 33.39 20.87 -37.61
CA ALA A 27 33.38 22.34 -37.77
C ALA A 27 32.34 23.26 -37.06
N ALA A 28 32.85 23.98 -36.04
CA ALA A 28 32.44 25.35 -35.64
C ALA A 28 33.25 26.40 -36.47
N PRO A 29 33.30 27.74 -36.19
CA PRO A 29 32.65 28.54 -35.13
C PRO A 29 32.11 29.92 -35.58
N HIS A 30 31.54 30.71 -34.64
CA HIS A 30 31.73 32.17 -34.62
C HIS A 30 31.50 32.74 -33.20
N ALA A 31 32.19 33.84 -32.86
CA ALA A 31 32.26 34.40 -31.51
C ALA A 31 32.24 35.95 -31.48
N SER A 32 31.71 36.51 -30.37
CA SER A 32 31.94 37.87 -29.85
C SER A 32 31.38 37.92 -28.41
N ALA A 33 32.10 38.21 -27.31
CA ALA A 33 33.00 39.33 -26.99
C ALA A 33 32.25 40.69 -26.90
N GLN A 34 32.42 41.57 -25.90
CA GLN A 34 33.13 41.56 -24.60
C GLN A 34 32.73 42.84 -23.79
N VAL A 35 33.44 43.17 -22.68
CA VAL A 35 33.46 44.47 -21.94
C VAL A 35 32.26 44.74 -21.00
N SER A 36 32.32 44.96 -19.67
CA SER A 36 33.33 45.30 -18.63
C SER A 36 33.53 46.78 -18.23
N THR A 37 33.06 47.16 -17.04
CA THR A 37 33.53 48.24 -16.11
C THR A 37 32.87 47.95 -14.74
N GLY A 38 33.48 47.97 -13.54
CA GLY A 38 34.39 48.95 -12.92
C GLY A 38 33.58 49.84 -11.92
N VAL A 39 34.00 50.27 -10.72
CA VAL A 39 35.32 50.35 -10.03
C VAL A 39 35.13 50.79 -8.53
N ARG A 40 35.96 50.32 -7.57
CA ARG A 40 36.29 50.82 -6.18
C ARG A 40 35.13 51.05 -5.14
N ALA A 41 35.20 50.75 -3.83
CA ALA A 41 36.23 50.63 -2.75
C ALA A 41 36.52 51.92 -1.93
N ILE A 42 36.56 51.81 -0.57
CA ILE A 42 37.56 52.36 0.41
C ILE A 42 37.01 52.52 1.87
N HIS A 43 37.91 52.34 2.87
CA HIS A 43 37.85 52.60 4.34
C HIS A 43 37.03 51.65 5.26
N ALA A 44 37.39 51.45 6.56
CA ALA A 44 38.67 51.39 7.28
C ALA A 44 38.47 50.93 8.76
N ALA A 45 39.52 50.28 9.31
CA ALA A 45 40.03 50.07 10.69
C ALA A 45 39.52 50.98 11.86
N GLU A 46 39.73 50.71 13.17
CA GLU A 46 40.71 49.95 14.00
C GLU A 46 39.99 49.37 15.27
N GLY A 47 40.53 48.63 16.26
CA GLY A 47 41.86 48.08 16.64
C GLY A 47 41.69 47.11 17.85
N HIS A 48 42.45 46.01 17.99
CA HIS A 48 43.77 45.83 18.66
C HIS A 48 43.83 45.88 20.22
N VAL A 49 44.17 44.73 20.86
CA VAL A 49 45.22 44.44 21.91
C VAL A 49 45.18 42.91 22.18
N GLY A 50 46.23 42.10 21.89
CA GLY A 50 47.31 41.66 22.81
C GLY A 50 46.91 40.45 23.68
N THR A 51 47.53 39.25 23.67
CA THR A 51 48.96 38.91 23.89
C THR A 51 49.26 37.39 23.69
N ARG A 52 50.55 36.99 23.73
CA ARG A 52 51.15 35.62 23.83
C ARG A 52 52.51 35.77 24.59
N PRO A 53 53.26 34.71 25.04
CA PRO A 53 52.96 33.32 25.49
C PRO A 53 53.75 32.88 26.79
N ARG A 54 53.74 31.56 27.15
CA ARG A 54 54.49 30.83 28.24
C ARG A 54 53.91 30.98 29.69
N GLY A 55 54.00 30.05 30.66
CA GLY A 55 54.38 28.60 30.70
C GLY A 55 54.77 28.07 32.12
N ARG A 56 54.45 26.79 32.47
CA ARG A 56 54.76 26.01 33.73
C ARG A 56 54.09 26.50 35.05
N VAL A 57 53.90 25.75 36.16
CA VAL A 57 54.47 24.50 36.81
C VAL A 57 53.33 23.72 37.55
N GLY A 58 53.21 22.37 37.50
CA GLY A 58 53.51 21.37 38.58
C GLY A 58 52.24 20.90 39.34
N GLU A 59 52.08 19.70 39.95
CA GLU A 59 52.90 18.48 40.14
C GLU A 59 51.96 17.23 40.11
N GLY A 60 52.32 16.13 39.42
CA GLY A 60 52.61 14.80 40.03
C GLY A 60 51.52 13.74 39.71
N GLU A 61 51.66 12.41 39.85
CA GLU A 61 52.80 11.46 39.91
C GLU A 61 52.38 10.04 39.38
N SER A 62 53.37 9.14 39.15
CA SER A 62 53.39 7.64 39.11
C SER A 62 52.14 6.75 38.87
N SER A 63 52.20 5.56 38.22
CA SER A 63 53.25 4.87 37.42
C SER A 63 52.75 3.56 36.75
N GLU A 64 53.19 3.33 35.50
CA GLU A 64 53.58 2.08 34.80
C GLU A 64 52.89 0.68 34.96
N ARG A 65 52.49 0.15 33.78
CA ARG A 65 52.73 -1.20 33.16
C ARG A 65 52.37 -2.54 33.84
N GLY A 66 51.80 -3.45 33.03
CA GLY A 66 52.35 -4.81 32.83
C GLY A 66 51.37 -6.01 32.90
N GLU A 67 51.26 -6.79 31.82
CA GLU A 67 50.92 -8.23 31.89
C GLU A 67 52.14 -9.03 32.42
N PRO A 68 51.96 -10.22 33.05
CA PRO A 68 51.94 -11.48 32.27
C PRO A 68 51.10 -12.63 32.90
N ALA A 69 51.14 -13.82 32.27
CA ALA A 69 50.40 -15.03 32.65
C ALA A 69 51.09 -15.93 33.70
N GLY A 70 50.32 -16.82 34.37
CA GLY A 70 50.84 -18.16 34.77
C GLY A 70 50.37 -18.84 36.08
N ILE A 71 49.64 -19.96 35.93
CA ILE A 71 49.93 -21.31 36.52
C ILE A 71 49.55 -21.68 37.99
N MET A 72 48.71 -22.75 38.12
CA MET A 72 48.52 -23.78 39.19
C MET A 72 48.13 -23.34 40.63
N ASP A 73 47.37 -24.07 41.48
CA ASP A 73 46.71 -25.41 41.47
C ASP A 73 45.53 -25.42 42.50
N GLY A 74 44.66 -26.43 42.71
CA GLY A 74 44.45 -27.73 42.04
C GLY A 74 43.74 -28.81 42.92
N HIS A 75 42.58 -29.34 42.47
CA HIS A 75 41.95 -30.65 42.85
C HIS A 75 41.43 -30.92 44.30
N PRO A 76 40.62 -32.00 44.60
CA PRO A 76 39.93 -32.99 43.74
C PRO A 76 38.48 -33.45 44.17
N VAL A 77 37.96 -34.47 43.44
CA VAL A 77 36.90 -35.49 43.76
C VAL A 77 35.42 -35.11 43.73
N GLY A 78 34.61 -35.90 42.99
CA GLY A 78 33.15 -35.86 43.04
C GLY A 78 32.43 -36.63 41.93
N GLU A 79 32.89 -37.84 41.63
CA GLU A 79 32.28 -38.77 40.67
C GLU A 79 30.80 -39.10 40.93
N ALA A 80 30.00 -39.21 39.85
CA ALA A 80 29.02 -40.28 39.69
C ALA A 80 28.76 -40.56 38.20
N LYS A 81 28.82 -41.83 37.80
CA LYS A 81 28.58 -42.33 36.44
C LYS A 81 27.55 -43.46 36.47
N CYS A 82 27.08 -43.83 35.27
CA CYS A 82 26.24 -45.00 34.95
C CYS A 82 24.73 -44.86 35.24
N GLY A 83 23.85 -45.41 34.39
CA GLY A 83 24.14 -46.21 33.19
C GLY A 83 22.92 -46.43 32.27
N ALA A 84 23.19 -47.00 31.10
CA ALA A 84 22.20 -47.25 30.06
C ALA A 84 21.43 -48.56 30.28
N ALA A 85 20.24 -48.65 29.68
CA ALA A 85 19.60 -49.90 29.30
C ALA A 85 18.76 -49.69 28.02
N ALA A 86 18.66 -50.71 27.18
CA ALA A 86 18.00 -50.64 25.87
C ALA A 86 16.97 -51.77 25.71
N ALA A 87 16.03 -51.54 24.78
CA ALA A 87 15.25 -52.51 24.01
C ALA A 87 14.33 -53.54 24.71
N SER A 88 13.06 -53.56 24.26
CA SER A 88 12.38 -54.83 23.92
C SER A 88 11.22 -54.60 22.93
N ASP A 89 11.29 -55.26 21.78
CA ASP A 89 10.21 -55.34 20.78
C ASP A 89 9.04 -56.23 21.25
N VAL A 90 7.81 -55.95 20.78
CA VAL A 90 6.76 -56.97 20.56
C VAL A 90 5.95 -56.64 19.30
N VAL A 91 5.61 -57.68 18.52
CA VAL A 91 4.92 -57.63 17.21
C VAL A 91 3.40 -57.84 17.34
N ALA A 92 2.62 -57.36 16.34
CA ALA A 92 1.14 -57.39 16.19
C ALA A 92 0.54 -58.82 15.93
N PRO A 93 -0.72 -59.06 15.43
CA PRO A 93 -1.94 -58.24 15.18
C PRO A 93 -3.27 -58.94 15.70
N PRO A 94 -4.39 -59.17 14.95
CA PRO A 94 -5.48 -58.28 14.51
C PRO A 94 -6.93 -58.65 14.97
N GLY A 95 -7.90 -57.73 14.78
CA GLY A 95 -9.19 -58.04 14.12
C GLY A 95 -10.49 -58.35 14.90
N ALA A 96 -11.61 -57.94 14.27
CA ALA A 96 -13.00 -58.42 14.38
C ALA A 96 -14.00 -57.91 15.48
N ARG A 97 -15.14 -57.42 14.95
CA ARG A 97 -16.51 -57.21 15.50
C ARG A 97 -17.09 -58.50 16.15
N PRO A 98 -18.23 -58.55 16.94
CA PRO A 98 -19.53 -57.94 16.54
C PRO A 98 -20.70 -57.70 17.56
N TYR A 99 -21.82 -57.16 17.02
CA TYR A 99 -23.25 -57.27 17.46
C TYR A 99 -23.69 -56.58 18.79
N PHE A 100 -24.97 -56.25 19.08
CA PHE A 100 -26.30 -56.57 18.51
C PHE A 100 -27.28 -55.34 18.63
N GLN A 101 -28.03 -55.00 17.55
CA GLN A 101 -29.48 -54.65 17.42
C GLN A 101 -30.23 -53.67 18.36
N ASP A 102 -31.46 -53.20 18.07
CA ASP A 102 -32.22 -52.86 16.84
C ASP A 102 -33.55 -52.19 17.29
N ASN A 103 -34.14 -51.30 16.48
CA ASN A 103 -35.55 -51.47 16.06
C ASN A 103 -35.96 -50.52 14.93
N ILE A 104 -36.99 -50.94 14.19
CA ILE A 104 -37.26 -50.59 12.79
C ILE A 104 -38.65 -49.95 12.65
N HIS A 105 -38.83 -48.99 11.72
CA HIS A 105 -39.87 -49.13 10.68
C HIS A 105 -39.66 -48.26 9.42
N LEU A 106 -39.70 -48.93 8.27
CA LEU A 106 -39.58 -48.42 6.90
C LEU A 106 -40.94 -48.07 6.28
N GLN A 107 -40.92 -47.22 5.23
CA GLN A 107 -41.52 -47.60 3.93
C GLN A 107 -40.99 -46.74 2.77
N GLU A 108 -40.50 -47.39 1.71
CA GLU A 108 -40.12 -46.83 0.40
C GLU A 108 -41.23 -47.12 -0.64
N PHE A 109 -41.46 -46.35 -1.72
CA PHE A 109 -40.90 -46.51 -3.09
C PHE A 109 -41.94 -45.96 -4.13
N PRO A 110 -41.71 -45.82 -5.47
CA PRO A 110 -40.51 -45.47 -6.27
C PRO A 110 -40.89 -44.44 -7.43
N PRO A 111 -40.39 -44.40 -8.71
CA PRO A 111 -40.27 -43.13 -9.48
C PRO A 111 -40.91 -43.10 -10.92
N MET A 112 -40.79 -41.97 -11.67
CA MET A 112 -40.38 -41.87 -13.11
C MET A 112 -40.89 -40.66 -13.94
N ARG A 113 -39.94 -40.02 -14.66
CA ARG A 113 -39.90 -39.55 -16.09
C ARG A 113 -41.03 -38.71 -16.78
N HIS A 114 -40.55 -37.58 -17.35
CA HIS A 114 -40.78 -37.00 -18.71
C HIS A 114 -42.04 -36.19 -19.15
N LEU A 115 -41.72 -35.07 -19.85
CA LEU A 115 -42.35 -34.42 -21.03
C LEU A 115 -43.32 -33.19 -20.92
N ALA A 116 -42.80 -32.06 -21.43
CA ALA A 116 -43.35 -31.15 -22.48
C ALA A 116 -44.29 -29.93 -22.21
N ARG A 117 -43.73 -28.74 -22.52
CA ARG A 117 -44.25 -27.57 -23.30
C ARG A 117 -45.55 -26.81 -22.93
N PHE A 118 -45.39 -25.50 -22.62
CA PHE A 118 -46.06 -24.26 -23.17
C PHE A 118 -47.58 -24.22 -23.50
N PRO A 119 -48.30 -23.06 -23.35
CA PRO A 119 -47.92 -21.75 -23.93
C PRO A 119 -48.34 -20.44 -23.19
N LEU A 120 -48.16 -19.30 -23.88
CA LEU A 120 -48.42 -17.91 -23.47
C LEU A 120 -49.90 -17.52 -23.25
N ALA A 121 -50.13 -16.46 -22.47
CA ALA A 121 -51.20 -15.47 -22.73
C ALA A 121 -50.85 -14.08 -22.18
N SER A 122 -51.10 -13.04 -22.98
CA SER A 122 -50.89 -11.60 -22.70
C SER A 122 -52.22 -10.86 -22.52
N VAL A 123 -52.29 -9.80 -21.69
CA VAL A 123 -53.26 -8.68 -21.84
C VAL A 123 -52.68 -7.38 -21.21
N ALA A 124 -52.81 -6.23 -21.91
CA ALA A 124 -52.55 -4.87 -21.42
C ALA A 124 -53.73 -4.36 -20.55
N GLY A 125 -53.66 -3.39 -19.64
CA GLY A 125 -52.82 -2.19 -19.50
C GLY A 125 -53.75 -0.97 -19.32
N LEU A 126 -53.44 0.01 -18.46
CA LEU A 126 -54.14 1.31 -18.44
C LEU A 126 -53.31 2.41 -17.77
N THR A 127 -53.41 3.62 -18.32
CA THR A 127 -52.73 4.87 -17.90
C THR A 127 -53.43 5.61 -16.75
N ALA A 128 -52.68 6.36 -15.96
CA ALA A 128 -53.19 7.49 -15.15
C ALA A 128 -52.19 8.67 -15.19
N ALA A 129 -52.70 9.91 -15.14
CA ALA A 129 -51.99 11.11 -15.58
C ALA A 129 -51.45 12.01 -14.46
N LEU A 130 -50.55 12.93 -14.83
CA LEU A 130 -50.10 14.05 -13.99
C LEU A 130 -51.26 14.97 -13.58
N CYS A 131 -51.19 15.48 -12.35
CA CYS A 131 -51.74 16.79 -11.98
C CYS A 131 -50.69 17.58 -11.18
N ILE A 132 -50.38 18.79 -11.64
CA ILE A 132 -49.48 19.73 -10.98
C ILE A 132 -50.31 20.65 -10.08
N SER A 133 -49.83 20.91 -8.86
CA SER A 133 -50.29 22.03 -8.02
C SER A 133 -49.11 22.65 -7.27
N ALA A 134 -48.90 23.95 -7.48
CA ALA A 134 -47.83 24.70 -6.83
C ALA A 134 -48.23 25.14 -5.41
N VAL A 135 -47.25 25.23 -4.50
CA VAL A 135 -47.42 25.84 -3.17
C VAL A 135 -46.26 26.82 -2.93
N ALA A 136 -46.60 28.06 -2.58
CA ALA A 136 -45.67 29.13 -2.24
C ALA A 136 -45.15 29.01 -0.78
N PRO A 137 -44.00 29.61 -0.44
CA PRO A 137 -43.37 29.38 0.87
C PRO A 137 -44.13 30.05 2.01
N ARG A 138 -44.15 29.40 3.18
CA ARG A 138 -44.65 29.97 4.44
C ARG A 138 -43.49 30.14 5.42
N ALA A 139 -43.53 31.21 6.20
CA ALA A 139 -42.42 31.65 7.04
C ALA A 139 -42.04 30.65 8.13
N ALA A 140 -40.77 30.69 8.54
CA ALA A 140 -40.23 29.89 9.63
C ALA A 140 -40.74 30.40 10.99
N GLU A 141 -41.33 29.51 11.79
CA GLU A 141 -41.44 29.67 13.24
C GLU A 141 -40.30 28.88 13.90
N ALA A 142 -39.71 29.45 14.95
CA ALA A 142 -38.55 28.87 15.62
C ALA A 142 -38.94 27.61 16.42
N GLN A 143 -38.21 26.53 16.22
CA GLN A 143 -38.40 25.27 16.94
C GLN A 143 -37.57 25.29 18.24
N GLU A 144 -38.19 24.96 19.38
CA GLU A 144 -37.49 24.82 20.66
C GLU A 144 -36.41 23.72 20.61
N PRO A 145 -35.33 23.82 21.41
CA PRO A 145 -34.32 22.77 21.48
C PRO A 145 -34.92 21.46 22.03
N PRO A 146 -34.47 20.28 21.55
CA PRO A 146 -34.97 19.00 22.02
C PRO A 146 -34.61 18.77 23.48
N ARG A 147 -35.56 18.21 24.24
CA ARG A 147 -35.31 17.79 25.64
C ARG A 147 -34.39 16.57 25.65
N PRO A 148 -33.48 16.43 26.63
CA PRO A 148 -32.66 15.22 26.77
C PRO A 148 -33.57 14.00 27.00
N GLY A 149 -33.30 12.93 26.26
CA GLY A 149 -33.88 11.61 26.52
C GLY A 149 -33.26 10.97 27.76
N PRO A 150 -33.89 9.93 28.34
CA PRO A 150 -33.30 9.19 29.45
C PRO A 150 -32.02 8.49 28.99
N GLU A 151 -30.97 8.58 29.80
CA GLU A 151 -29.71 7.85 29.61
C GLU A 151 -30.00 6.35 29.54
N ARG A 152 -29.43 5.68 28.54
CA ARG A 152 -29.39 4.21 28.51
C ARG A 152 -28.20 3.75 29.33
N PRO A 153 -28.32 2.67 30.13
CA PRO A 153 -27.16 2.09 30.79
C PRO A 153 -26.18 1.56 29.74
N ASP A 154 -24.91 1.89 29.93
CA ASP A 154 -23.81 1.27 29.22
C ASP A 154 -23.75 -0.22 29.57
N LEU A 155 -23.48 -1.06 28.58
CA LEU A 155 -23.36 -2.51 28.71
C LEU A 155 -21.96 -2.92 28.23
N SER A 156 -20.96 -2.49 28.98
CA SER A 156 -19.60 -2.98 28.85
C SER A 156 -19.49 -4.44 29.31
N LEU A 157 -18.49 -5.12 28.74
CA LEU A 157 -18.33 -6.57 28.80
C LEU A 157 -18.26 -7.14 30.23
N ALA A 158 -18.81 -8.35 30.40
CA ALA A 158 -18.93 -9.01 31.70
C ALA A 158 -17.56 -9.42 32.29
N GLY A 159 -16.94 -8.51 33.05
CA GLY A 159 -15.70 -8.75 33.79
C GLY A 159 -15.42 -7.75 34.92
N ALA A 160 -16.35 -6.83 35.22
CA ALA A 160 -16.17 -5.83 36.27
C ALA A 160 -16.48 -6.40 37.66
N ASP A 161 -15.42 -6.62 38.45
CA ASP A 161 -15.54 -6.80 39.91
C ASP A 161 -16.12 -5.49 40.49
N ALA A 162 -17.36 -5.54 40.97
CA ALA A 162 -18.17 -4.36 41.31
C ALA A 162 -17.63 -3.62 42.55
N GLY A 163 -16.60 -2.80 42.35
CA GLY A 163 -15.98 -2.02 43.42
C GLY A 163 -14.68 -1.29 43.11
N PHE A 164 -14.12 -1.40 41.89
CA PHE A 164 -12.85 -0.76 41.54
C PHE A 164 -12.86 -0.12 40.14
N VAL A 165 -12.16 1.00 39.98
CA VAL A 165 -11.95 1.71 38.71
C VAL A 165 -10.45 1.94 38.53
N LEU A 166 -9.90 1.62 37.36
CA LEU A 166 -8.49 1.84 37.05
C LEU A 166 -8.31 3.20 36.36
N ARG A 167 -7.92 4.21 37.14
CA ARG A 167 -7.66 5.57 36.64
C ARG A 167 -6.32 5.62 35.92
N ILE A 168 -6.32 6.04 34.67
CA ILE A 168 -5.11 6.19 33.85
C ILE A 168 -4.66 7.66 33.87
N LEU A 169 -3.36 7.90 33.97
CA LEU A 169 -2.75 9.23 33.98
C LEU A 169 -1.56 9.31 33.00
N PRO A 170 -1.32 10.47 32.36
CA PRO A 170 -2.17 11.67 32.37
C PRO A 170 -3.51 11.43 31.65
N ALA A 171 -4.47 12.35 31.83
CA ALA A 171 -5.79 12.24 31.23
C ALA A 171 -5.84 12.70 29.76
N ASP A 172 -4.92 13.58 29.36
CA ASP A 172 -4.68 13.87 27.94
C ASP A 172 -3.71 12.81 27.40
N LEU A 173 -4.16 12.11 26.36
CA LEU A 173 -3.46 11.00 25.72
C LEU A 173 -3.10 11.35 24.27
N THR A 174 -2.90 12.64 23.98
CA THR A 174 -2.53 13.12 22.64
C THR A 174 -1.01 13.24 22.49
N LEU A 175 -0.45 12.74 21.39
CA LEU A 175 0.96 12.86 21.02
C LEU A 175 1.12 13.30 19.56
N THR A 176 2.32 13.77 19.18
CA THR A 176 2.74 13.90 17.78
C THR A 176 3.88 12.92 17.46
N PRO A 177 4.14 12.54 16.19
CA PRO A 177 5.23 11.64 15.83
C PRO A 177 6.59 12.12 16.36
N GLY A 178 7.27 11.26 17.13
CA GLY A 178 8.52 11.57 17.83
C GLY A 178 8.36 11.92 19.32
N ASP A 179 7.15 12.23 19.79
CA ASP A 179 6.89 12.46 21.21
C ASP A 179 6.86 11.14 22.01
N SER A 180 6.95 11.29 23.34
CA SER A 180 6.77 10.19 24.29
C SER A 180 5.82 10.55 25.43
N LEU A 181 4.91 9.64 25.78
CA LEU A 181 4.10 9.71 26.99
C LEU A 181 4.56 8.66 28.00
N ARG A 182 4.39 8.91 29.29
CA ARG A 182 4.48 7.85 30.31
C ARG A 182 3.17 7.69 31.04
N LEU A 183 2.50 6.57 30.79
CA LEU A 183 1.26 6.18 31.43
C LEU A 183 1.51 5.72 32.88
N GLN A 184 0.52 5.97 33.73
CA GLN A 184 0.43 5.43 35.08
C GLN A 184 -1.00 4.92 35.27
N GLY A 185 -1.15 3.72 35.83
CA GLY A 185 -2.44 3.22 36.31
C GLY A 185 -2.53 3.38 37.83
N VAL A 186 -3.68 3.84 38.31
CA VAL A 186 -4.00 3.92 39.74
C VAL A 186 -5.35 3.26 39.94
N LEU A 187 -5.38 2.13 40.65
CA LEU A 187 -6.63 1.47 40.98
C LEU A 187 -7.31 2.18 42.16
N VAL A 188 -8.56 2.59 41.97
CA VAL A 188 -9.34 3.36 42.93
C VAL A 188 -10.54 2.50 43.38
N GLY A 189 -10.81 2.43 44.68
CA GLY A 189 -11.96 1.74 45.24
C GLY A 189 -13.27 2.52 45.07
N SER A 190 -14.40 1.87 45.33
CA SER A 190 -15.74 2.49 45.29
C SER A 190 -15.96 3.63 46.29
N ASN A 191 -15.06 3.77 47.27
CA ASN A 191 -14.99 4.90 48.20
C ASN A 191 -14.15 6.09 47.67
N GLY A 192 -13.54 5.97 46.50
CA GLY A 192 -12.66 6.99 45.91
C GLY A 192 -11.20 6.96 46.40
N GLU A 193 -10.83 6.00 47.25
CA GLU A 193 -9.45 5.87 47.77
C GLU A 193 -8.58 4.98 46.88
N GLU A 194 -7.28 5.26 46.83
CA GLU A 194 -6.32 4.48 46.05
C GLU A 194 -6.02 3.14 46.73
N VAL A 195 -6.05 2.05 45.97
CA VAL A 195 -5.79 0.70 46.45
C VAL A 195 -4.28 0.46 46.48
N SER A 196 -3.73 0.16 47.66
CA SER A 196 -2.31 -0.19 47.82
C SER A 196 -2.04 -1.65 47.47
N GLY A 197 -0.77 -1.99 47.22
CA GLY A 197 -0.36 -3.35 46.86
C GLY A 197 -0.75 -3.78 45.44
N VAL A 198 -1.05 -2.82 44.56
CA VAL A 198 -1.39 -3.06 43.14
C VAL A 198 -0.11 -3.03 42.31
N GLU A 199 0.12 -4.08 41.52
CA GLU A 199 1.10 -4.06 40.42
C GLU A 199 0.38 -3.60 39.15
N VAL A 200 0.93 -2.63 38.42
CA VAL A 200 0.38 -2.18 37.14
C VAL A 200 1.32 -2.53 36.00
N ARG A 201 0.77 -3.17 34.96
CA ARG A 201 1.47 -3.56 33.73
C ARG A 201 0.86 -2.87 32.53
N PHE A 202 1.68 -2.66 31.50
CA PHE A 202 1.31 -2.03 30.25
C PHE A 202 1.70 -2.93 29.09
N GLN A 203 0.79 -3.10 28.13
CA GLN A 203 1.03 -3.87 26.92
C GLN A 203 0.26 -3.25 25.73
N PRO A 204 0.77 -3.35 24.49
CA PRO A 204 0.02 -2.91 23.32
C PRO A 204 -1.25 -3.76 23.17
N ALA A 205 -2.35 -3.12 22.75
CA ALA A 205 -3.66 -3.75 22.54
C ALA A 205 -4.20 -3.51 21.11
N GLY A 206 -3.34 -3.05 20.22
CA GLY A 206 -3.63 -2.59 18.85
C GLY A 206 -2.57 -1.57 18.46
N GLY A 207 -2.71 -0.94 17.28
CA GLY A 207 -1.85 0.18 16.87
C GLY A 207 -0.36 -0.19 16.82
N PHE A 208 -0.04 -1.42 16.40
CA PHE A 208 1.30 -2.00 16.48
C PHE A 208 2.34 -1.31 15.59
N PHE A 209 1.90 -0.48 14.65
CA PHE A 209 2.73 0.15 13.61
C PHE A 209 2.65 1.70 13.66
N GLU A 210 2.03 2.22 14.71
CA GLU A 210 1.86 3.66 14.98
C GLU A 210 2.83 4.14 16.07
N GLY A 211 3.36 3.22 16.87
CA GLY A 211 4.32 3.53 17.93
C GLY A 211 4.81 2.30 18.67
N GLN A 212 5.47 2.53 19.81
CA GLN A 212 5.96 1.47 20.69
C GLN A 212 5.41 1.66 22.10
N VAL A 213 4.80 0.61 22.65
CA VAL A 213 4.40 0.52 24.07
C VAL A 213 5.45 -0.27 24.83
N ARG A 214 6.00 0.30 25.90
CA ARG A 214 6.98 -0.35 26.78
C ARG A 214 6.34 -0.85 28.08
N PRO A 215 6.85 -1.94 28.70
CA PRO A 215 6.29 -2.49 29.93
C PRO A 215 6.27 -1.54 31.15
N ASP A 216 7.04 -0.45 31.11
CA ASP A 216 7.15 0.57 32.16
C ASP A 216 6.14 1.73 32.03
N GLY A 217 5.21 1.60 31.07
CA GLY A 217 4.18 2.60 30.74
C GLY A 217 4.62 3.65 29.71
N THR A 218 5.86 3.60 29.22
CA THR A 218 6.31 4.55 28.20
C THR A 218 5.73 4.20 26.83
N VAL A 219 5.01 5.13 26.22
CA VAL A 219 4.51 5.08 24.84
C VAL A 219 5.34 6.03 23.99
N LEU A 220 5.90 5.54 22.88
CA LEU A 220 6.62 6.34 21.89
C LEU A 220 5.78 6.45 20.62
N ALA A 221 5.50 7.68 20.17
CA ALA A 221 4.74 7.93 18.95
C ALA A 221 5.65 7.85 17.71
N GLY A 222 5.23 7.08 16.71
CA GLY A 222 5.95 6.85 15.46
C GLY A 222 5.24 7.42 14.23
N ALA A 223 3.93 7.18 14.13
CA ALA A 223 3.05 7.59 13.04
C ALA A 223 1.69 8.07 13.56
N THR A 224 0.95 8.80 12.73
CA THR A 224 -0.40 9.26 13.03
C THR A 224 -1.41 8.10 13.06
N GLY A 225 -2.35 8.16 14.00
CA GLY A 225 -3.34 7.10 14.25
C GLY A 225 -3.68 6.97 15.73
N THR A 226 -4.07 5.78 16.16
CA THR A 226 -4.36 5.48 17.56
C THR A 226 -3.54 4.28 18.04
N ILE A 227 -2.94 4.39 19.23
CA ILE A 227 -2.21 3.31 19.91
C ILE A 227 -3.01 2.91 21.16
N PRO A 228 -3.83 1.84 21.09
CA PRO A 228 -4.46 1.24 22.26
C PRO A 228 -3.43 0.59 23.20
N VAL A 229 -3.48 0.95 24.48
CA VAL A 229 -2.63 0.39 25.53
C VAL A 229 -3.51 -0.26 26.59
N ALA A 230 -3.40 -1.59 26.75
CA ALA A 230 -4.02 -2.27 27.87
C ALA A 230 -3.21 -1.99 29.14
N VAL A 231 -3.86 -1.31 30.09
CA VAL A 231 -3.35 -1.06 31.44
C VAL A 231 -3.97 -2.10 32.37
N VAL A 232 -3.14 -2.93 32.98
CA VAL A 232 -3.57 -4.11 33.75
C VAL A 232 -3.14 -3.93 35.20
N ALA A 233 -4.12 -3.77 36.09
CA ALA A 233 -3.91 -3.71 37.53
C ALA A 233 -4.10 -5.10 38.17
N VAL A 234 -3.03 -5.65 38.72
CA VAL A 234 -2.97 -6.96 39.36
C VAL A 234 -2.87 -6.78 40.88
N ARG A 235 -3.60 -7.62 41.63
CA ARG A 235 -3.57 -7.69 43.09
C ARG A 235 -3.53 -9.15 43.53
N GLU A 236 -2.91 -9.42 44.67
CA GLU A 236 -2.88 -10.78 45.23
C GLU A 236 -4.31 -11.26 45.55
N GLY A 237 -4.64 -12.48 45.10
CA GLY A 237 -5.92 -13.13 45.40
C GLY A 237 -7.16 -12.58 44.67
N ALA A 238 -7.01 -11.63 43.74
CA ALA A 238 -8.11 -11.02 42.99
C ALA A 238 -7.89 -11.13 41.46
N PRO A 239 -8.97 -11.14 40.64
CA PRO A 239 -8.82 -11.03 39.19
C PRO A 239 -8.19 -9.67 38.79
N PRO A 240 -7.46 -9.62 37.66
CA PRO A 240 -6.90 -8.38 37.16
C PRO A 240 -8.03 -7.43 36.69
N VAL A 241 -7.85 -6.13 36.95
CA VAL A 241 -8.69 -5.08 36.36
C VAL A 241 -7.96 -4.55 35.13
N VAL A 242 -8.62 -4.51 33.98
CA VAL A 242 -8.05 -4.10 32.69
C VAL A 242 -8.83 -2.93 32.14
N GLU A 243 -8.13 -1.88 31.73
CA GLU A 243 -8.67 -0.74 30.99
C GLU A 243 -7.80 -0.47 29.75
N VAL A 244 -8.38 0.09 28.69
CA VAL A 244 -7.66 0.41 27.46
C VAL A 244 -7.53 1.93 27.30
N ALA A 245 -6.29 2.42 27.37
CA ALA A 245 -5.96 3.80 27.04
C ALA A 245 -5.71 3.94 25.54
N ASN A 246 -6.56 4.69 24.84
CA ASN A 246 -6.37 5.01 23.44
C ASN A 246 -5.50 6.28 23.31
N VAL A 247 -4.20 6.10 23.06
CA VAL A 247 -3.27 7.21 22.83
C VAL A 247 -3.40 7.67 21.38
N ARG A 248 -3.87 8.89 21.15
CA ARG A 248 -4.06 9.44 19.80
C ARG A 248 -2.80 10.14 19.34
N VAL A 249 -2.20 9.66 18.25
CA VAL A 249 -1.08 10.33 17.59
C VAL A 249 -1.63 11.18 16.46
N VAL A 250 -1.48 12.50 16.59
CA VAL A 250 -1.95 13.49 15.62
C VAL A 250 -0.78 14.10 14.85
N PRO A 251 -0.99 14.60 13.61
CA PRO A 251 0.04 15.31 12.88
C PRO A 251 0.71 16.44 13.68
N GLY A 252 2.03 16.57 13.55
CA GLY A 252 2.79 17.70 14.08
C GLY A 252 2.31 19.06 13.51
N PRO A 253 2.72 20.20 14.09
CA PRO A 253 2.29 21.53 13.67
C PRO A 253 2.44 21.79 12.16
N ALA A 254 1.53 22.59 11.60
CA ALA A 254 1.55 22.97 10.18
C ALA A 254 2.89 23.60 9.78
N ALA A 255 3.55 22.97 8.81
CA ALA A 255 4.86 23.38 8.28
C ALA A 255 4.79 23.77 6.78
N ARG A 256 3.88 23.16 6.03
CA ARG A 256 3.69 23.39 4.59
C ARG A 256 2.21 23.47 4.25
N VAL A 257 1.85 24.40 3.36
CA VAL A 257 0.53 24.46 2.71
C VAL A 257 0.76 24.23 1.22
N GLU A 258 -0.12 23.47 0.59
CA GLU A 258 -0.08 23.17 -0.84
C GLU A 258 -1.42 23.48 -1.47
N LEU A 259 -1.42 24.29 -2.54
CA LEU A 259 -2.60 24.63 -3.28
C LEU A 259 -2.84 23.59 -4.38
N SER A 260 -4.10 23.22 -4.61
CA SER A 260 -4.48 22.56 -5.86
C SER A 260 -4.15 23.44 -7.06
N HIS A 261 -3.91 22.80 -8.21
CA HIS A 261 -3.71 23.46 -9.51
C HIS A 261 -4.58 24.71 -9.72
N ALA A 262 -3.93 25.82 -10.08
CA ALA A 262 -4.55 27.12 -10.28
C ALA A 262 -3.90 27.87 -11.45
N PRO A 263 -4.67 28.48 -12.38
CA PRO A 263 -4.12 29.27 -13.47
C PRO A 263 -3.55 30.60 -12.95
N ALA A 264 -2.57 31.15 -13.66
CA ALA A 264 -2.03 32.49 -13.37
C ALA A 264 -2.95 33.64 -13.84
N ARG A 265 -3.90 33.37 -14.75
CA ARG A 265 -4.79 34.38 -15.35
C ARG A 265 -6.25 33.98 -15.29
N MET A 266 -7.11 34.99 -15.16
CA MET A 266 -8.57 34.84 -15.19
C MET A 266 -9.21 35.98 -15.98
N VAL A 267 -10.49 35.84 -16.34
CA VAL A 267 -11.33 36.92 -16.86
C VAL A 267 -12.44 37.30 -15.88
N PRO A 268 -12.96 38.54 -15.87
CA PRO A 268 -14.04 38.95 -14.99
C PRO A 268 -15.27 38.02 -15.05
N GLY A 269 -15.82 37.69 -13.89
CA GLY A 269 -16.93 36.74 -13.72
C GLY A 269 -16.51 35.27 -13.71
N GLN A 270 -15.25 34.93 -14.01
CA GLN A 270 -14.78 33.55 -13.90
C GLN A 270 -14.68 33.11 -12.43
N THR A 271 -15.12 31.89 -12.15
CA THR A 271 -15.06 31.27 -10.83
C THR A 271 -14.35 29.93 -10.91
N LEU A 272 -13.46 29.68 -9.95
CA LEU A 272 -12.71 28.44 -9.78
C LEU A 272 -12.82 27.98 -8.33
N ARG A 273 -12.70 26.68 -8.07
CA ARG A 273 -12.59 26.15 -6.71
C ARG A 273 -11.19 25.60 -6.51
N LEU A 274 -10.46 26.16 -5.57
CA LEU A 274 -9.19 25.63 -5.09
C LEU A 274 -9.40 24.88 -3.79
N SER A 275 -8.53 23.92 -3.53
CA SER A 275 -8.33 23.33 -2.21
C SER A 275 -6.91 23.63 -1.73
N ALA A 276 -6.73 23.68 -0.41
CA ALA A 276 -5.42 23.71 0.21
C ALA A 276 -5.26 22.44 1.05
N ARG A 277 -4.14 21.73 0.89
CA ARG A 277 -3.72 20.67 1.80
C ARG A 277 -2.68 21.23 2.75
N VAL A 278 -2.73 20.82 4.01
CA VAL A 278 -1.81 21.28 5.05
C VAL A 278 -1.02 20.06 5.53
N PHE A 279 0.29 20.24 5.73
CA PHE A 279 1.20 19.15 6.12
C PHE A 279 2.02 19.50 7.36
N SER A 280 2.34 18.47 8.15
CA SER A 280 3.36 18.54 9.20
C SER A 280 4.78 18.62 8.60
N ALA A 281 5.80 18.84 9.45
CA ALA A 281 7.20 18.74 9.02
C ALA A 281 7.67 17.29 8.74
N GLN A 282 6.80 16.29 8.97
CA GLN A 282 7.00 14.87 8.70
C GLN A 282 6.14 14.41 7.51
N GLU A 283 5.64 15.36 6.71
CA GLU A 283 4.75 15.15 5.56
C GLU A 283 3.44 14.41 5.90
N ASP A 284 3.00 14.44 7.16
CA ASP A 284 1.66 13.97 7.54
C ASP A 284 0.62 15.01 7.09
N VAL A 285 -0.45 14.56 6.44
CA VAL A 285 -1.61 15.41 6.12
C VAL A 285 -2.28 15.88 7.41
N ARG A 286 -2.81 17.10 7.41
CA ARG A 286 -3.53 17.71 8.54
C ARG A 286 -4.96 18.08 8.16
N ASP A 287 -5.86 17.92 9.13
CA ASP A 287 -7.30 18.22 8.99
C ASP A 287 -7.66 19.71 9.16
N ASP A 288 -6.70 20.59 9.50
CA ASP A 288 -7.01 21.99 9.76
C ASP A 288 -7.31 22.78 8.48
N ALA A 289 -8.51 23.35 8.43
CA ALA A 289 -8.98 24.13 7.30
C ALA A 289 -8.12 25.39 7.11
N ALA A 290 -7.52 25.53 5.92
CA ALA A 290 -6.79 26.72 5.55
C ALA A 290 -7.69 27.97 5.55
N SER A 291 -7.18 29.06 6.12
CA SER A 291 -7.80 30.38 6.05
C SER A 291 -7.39 31.07 4.74
N TRP A 292 -8.37 31.56 3.99
CA TRP A 292 -8.16 32.17 2.68
C TRP A 292 -8.27 33.70 2.72
N ARG A 293 -7.40 34.38 1.99
CA ARG A 293 -7.41 35.84 1.84
C ARG A 293 -6.96 36.27 0.45
N SER A 294 -7.54 37.35 -0.06
CA SER A 294 -7.05 38.07 -1.24
C SER A 294 -6.33 39.35 -0.82
N SER A 295 -5.24 39.72 -1.51
CA SER A 295 -4.62 41.03 -1.34
C SER A 295 -5.49 42.18 -1.88
N ASN A 296 -6.45 41.89 -2.77
CA ASN A 296 -7.35 42.89 -3.36
C ASN A 296 -8.73 42.30 -3.75
N GLU A 297 -9.70 42.38 -2.83
CA GLU A 297 -11.10 41.91 -3.03
C GLU A 297 -11.94 42.70 -4.06
N SER A 298 -11.39 43.81 -4.61
CA SER A 298 -12.01 44.49 -5.75
C SER A 298 -11.64 43.87 -7.10
N VAL A 299 -10.53 43.12 -7.15
CA VAL A 299 -10.03 42.40 -8.33
C VAL A 299 -10.37 40.91 -8.24
N LEU A 300 -10.06 40.28 -7.11
CA LEU A 300 -10.23 38.84 -6.90
C LEU A 300 -10.79 38.58 -5.50
N ARG A 301 -11.90 37.85 -5.40
CA ARG A 301 -12.48 37.42 -4.12
C ARG A 301 -12.26 35.94 -3.90
N VAL A 302 -12.18 35.52 -2.64
CA VAL A 302 -12.14 34.11 -2.24
C VAL A 302 -13.11 33.88 -1.08
N SER A 303 -13.81 32.75 -1.10
CA SER A 303 -14.65 32.30 0.02
C SER A 303 -13.85 31.45 1.02
N SER A 304 -14.38 31.23 2.22
CA SER A 304 -13.80 30.31 3.20
C SER A 304 -13.67 28.86 2.69
N MET A 305 -14.36 28.49 1.61
CA MET A 305 -14.32 27.17 0.97
C MET A 305 -13.37 27.11 -0.23
N GLY A 306 -12.47 28.09 -0.40
CA GLY A 306 -11.52 28.16 -1.50
C GLY A 306 -12.16 28.48 -2.87
N VAL A 307 -13.39 29.01 -2.91
CA VAL A 307 -14.03 29.42 -4.17
C VAL A 307 -13.53 30.81 -4.53
N VAL A 308 -12.72 30.89 -5.58
CA VAL A 308 -12.09 32.09 -6.11
C VAL A 308 -12.94 32.67 -7.24
N THR A 309 -13.20 33.98 -7.22
CA THR A 309 -13.99 34.68 -8.24
C THR A 309 -13.26 35.94 -8.69
N ALA A 310 -13.00 36.04 -10.01
CA ALA A 310 -12.49 37.25 -10.63
C ALA A 310 -13.61 38.30 -10.76
N VAL A 311 -13.37 39.50 -10.23
CA VAL A 311 -14.37 40.58 -10.11
C VAL A 311 -14.15 41.67 -11.14
N ALA A 312 -12.93 42.18 -11.25
CA ALA A 312 -12.55 43.26 -12.15
C ALA A 312 -11.07 43.16 -12.55
N PRO A 313 -10.64 43.76 -13.67
CA PRO A 313 -9.26 43.68 -14.13
C PRO A 313 -8.23 44.24 -13.13
N GLY A 314 -7.05 43.61 -13.11
CA GLY A 314 -5.94 43.96 -12.22
C GLY A 314 -5.30 42.72 -11.59
N GLN A 315 -4.33 42.97 -10.70
CA GLN A 315 -3.60 41.91 -10.01
C GLN A 315 -4.05 41.74 -8.56
N ALA A 316 -4.08 40.49 -8.10
CA ALA A 316 -4.33 40.11 -6.72
C ALA A 316 -3.56 38.84 -6.36
N THR A 317 -2.97 38.83 -5.18
CA THR A 317 -2.31 37.65 -4.59
C THR A 317 -3.34 36.95 -3.72
N LEU A 318 -3.60 35.68 -4.01
CA LEU A 318 -4.32 34.79 -3.12
C LEU A 318 -3.35 34.22 -2.08
N GLU A 319 -3.79 34.15 -0.83
CA GLU A 319 -3.03 33.63 0.31
C GLU A 319 -3.90 32.59 1.03
N ALA A 320 -3.35 31.40 1.26
CA ALA A 320 -3.93 30.35 2.09
C ALA A 320 -2.99 30.08 3.27
N THR A 321 -3.51 30.14 4.50
CA THR A 321 -2.70 30.01 5.73
C THR A 321 -3.24 28.94 6.67
N ALA A 322 -2.32 28.22 7.32
CA ALA A 322 -2.62 27.26 8.39
C ALA A 322 -1.54 27.36 9.47
N GLY A 323 -1.90 27.88 10.64
CA GLY A 323 -0.94 28.20 11.69
C GLY A 323 0.11 29.22 11.22
N ALA A 324 1.38 28.80 11.19
CA ALA A 324 2.51 29.60 10.69
C ALA A 324 2.86 29.29 9.23
N ALA A 325 2.29 28.25 8.63
CA ALA A 325 2.53 27.89 7.24
C ALA A 325 1.56 28.64 6.31
N SER A 326 2.06 28.99 5.12
CA SER A 326 1.24 29.62 4.08
C SER A 326 1.66 29.20 2.68
N ALA A 327 0.73 29.35 1.75
CA ALA A 327 0.96 29.27 0.31
C ALA A 327 0.30 30.48 -0.36
N THR A 328 0.97 31.03 -1.38
CA THR A 328 0.49 32.18 -2.15
C THR A 328 0.45 31.88 -3.64
N HIS A 329 -0.55 32.42 -4.33
CA HIS A 329 -0.67 32.33 -5.78
C HIS A 329 -1.12 33.67 -6.36
N ASP A 330 -0.40 34.17 -7.36
CA ASP A 330 -0.71 35.45 -8.00
C ASP A 330 -1.68 35.26 -9.17
N PHE A 331 -2.74 36.07 -9.18
CA PHE A 331 -3.72 36.14 -10.26
C PHE A 331 -3.65 37.48 -10.98
N ASP A 332 -3.62 37.40 -12.31
CA ASP A 332 -3.78 38.52 -13.23
C ASP A 332 -5.18 38.42 -13.89
N VAL A 333 -6.10 39.29 -13.46
CA VAL A 333 -7.44 39.38 -14.04
C VAL A 333 -7.36 40.31 -15.25
N LEU A 334 -7.57 39.75 -16.45
CA LEU A 334 -7.35 40.44 -17.71
C LEU A 334 -8.49 41.41 -18.05
N ASP A 335 -8.14 42.59 -18.59
CA ASP A 335 -9.10 43.52 -19.21
C ASP A 335 -9.37 43.12 -20.67
N VAL A 336 -10.13 42.04 -20.86
CA VAL A 336 -10.46 41.50 -22.19
C VAL A 336 -11.84 40.83 -22.17
N GLU A 337 -12.63 41.04 -23.23
CA GLU A 337 -13.88 40.31 -23.44
C GLU A 337 -13.59 38.93 -24.06
N VAL A 338 -14.12 37.86 -23.45
CA VAL A 338 -14.26 36.57 -24.15
C VAL A 338 -15.48 36.66 -25.06
N ALA A 339 -15.24 36.69 -26.37
CA ALA A 339 -16.30 36.70 -27.37
C ALA A 339 -16.79 35.28 -27.70
N ARG A 340 -15.86 34.31 -27.72
CA ARG A 340 -16.15 32.90 -28.08
C ARG A 340 -15.25 31.94 -27.30
N VAL A 341 -15.75 30.72 -27.07
CA VAL A 341 -14.99 29.60 -26.52
C VAL A 341 -14.92 28.50 -27.57
N GLU A 342 -13.78 27.84 -27.67
CA GLU A 342 -13.58 26.61 -28.45
C GLU A 342 -13.20 25.47 -27.52
N ILE A 343 -13.62 24.25 -27.87
CA ILE A 343 -13.26 23.00 -27.19
C ILE A 343 -12.79 22.01 -28.26
N THR A 344 -11.68 21.32 -27.99
CA THR A 344 -11.05 20.35 -28.89
C THR A 344 -10.67 19.10 -28.09
N PRO A 345 -11.10 17.88 -28.50
CA PRO A 345 -12.06 17.61 -29.57
C PRO A 345 -13.47 18.15 -29.24
N GLY A 346 -14.24 18.53 -30.27
CA GLY A 346 -15.64 18.97 -30.11
C GLY A 346 -16.66 17.82 -30.09
N GLU A 347 -16.28 16.66 -30.61
CA GLU A 347 -17.06 15.42 -30.60
C GLU A 347 -16.07 14.25 -30.58
N LEU A 348 -16.36 13.20 -29.80
CA LEU A 348 -15.50 12.01 -29.73
C LEU A 348 -16.30 10.73 -29.42
N HIS A 349 -15.89 9.63 -30.05
CA HIS A 349 -16.32 8.28 -29.71
C HIS A 349 -15.18 7.53 -29.03
N GLY A 350 -15.47 6.87 -27.90
CA GLY A 350 -14.50 6.07 -27.13
C GLY A 350 -15.16 4.88 -26.46
N ARG A 351 -14.51 4.31 -25.45
CA ARG A 351 -15.07 3.29 -24.56
C ARG A 351 -15.08 3.80 -23.12
N GLN A 352 -15.93 3.21 -22.30
CA GLN A 352 -15.88 3.28 -20.85
C GLN A 352 -14.43 3.12 -20.35
N GLY A 353 -13.99 4.01 -19.46
CA GLY A 353 -12.61 4.01 -18.95
C GLY A 353 -11.51 4.45 -19.94
N ASP A 354 -11.81 4.81 -21.19
CA ASP A 354 -10.84 5.52 -22.03
C ASP A 354 -10.65 6.95 -21.51
N VAL A 355 -9.40 7.41 -21.46
CA VAL A 355 -9.03 8.76 -21.00
C VAL A 355 -8.94 9.71 -22.19
N ILE A 356 -9.52 10.90 -22.06
CA ILE A 356 -9.67 11.88 -23.13
C ILE A 356 -9.24 13.25 -22.59
N ASP A 357 -8.19 13.84 -23.16
CA ASP A 357 -7.76 15.19 -22.81
C ASP A 357 -8.48 16.24 -23.70
N PHE A 358 -9.31 17.08 -23.08
CA PHE A 358 -9.92 18.24 -23.74
C PHE A 358 -9.07 19.49 -23.56
N GLN A 359 -8.85 20.20 -24.66
CA GLN A 359 -8.29 21.55 -24.65
C GLN A 359 -9.42 22.57 -24.88
N ALA A 360 -9.44 23.64 -24.09
CA ALA A 360 -10.39 24.74 -24.24
C ALA A 360 -9.65 26.07 -24.42
N ARG A 361 -10.13 26.89 -25.36
CA ARG A 361 -9.49 28.17 -25.74
C ARG A 361 -10.52 29.28 -25.74
N ALA A 362 -10.18 30.41 -25.11
CA ALA A 362 -10.97 31.63 -25.14
C ALA A 362 -10.50 32.54 -26.28
N LEU A 363 -11.44 33.09 -27.05
CA LEU A 363 -11.15 34.00 -28.15
C LEU A 363 -11.73 35.40 -27.87
N ASP A 364 -10.98 36.43 -28.26
CA ASP A 364 -11.39 37.83 -28.22
C ASP A 364 -12.33 38.20 -29.40
N PRO A 365 -12.89 39.42 -29.45
CA PRO A 365 -13.79 39.85 -30.53
C PRO A 365 -13.14 39.86 -31.93
N GLU A 366 -11.81 39.91 -32.03
CA GLU A 366 -11.08 39.79 -33.29
C GLU A 366 -10.80 38.32 -33.69
N GLY A 367 -11.23 37.35 -32.88
CA GLY A 367 -11.05 35.92 -33.11
C GLY A 367 -9.65 35.40 -32.75
N ARG A 368 -8.86 36.17 -31.98
CA ARG A 368 -7.52 35.77 -31.51
C ARG A 368 -7.65 35.09 -30.16
N GLU A 369 -6.78 34.13 -29.89
CA GLU A 369 -6.71 33.47 -28.58
C GLU A 369 -6.23 34.42 -27.48
N ILE A 370 -6.83 34.28 -26.29
CA ILE A 370 -6.45 34.95 -25.06
C ILE A 370 -5.57 33.97 -24.24
N PRO A 371 -4.23 34.10 -24.27
CA PRO A 371 -3.33 33.05 -23.79
C PRO A 371 -3.20 33.01 -22.26
N GLY A 372 -3.04 31.80 -21.73
CA GLY A 372 -2.78 31.55 -20.30
C GLY A 372 -4.03 31.55 -19.41
N LEU A 373 -5.23 31.58 -20.00
CA LEU A 373 -6.47 31.27 -19.29
C LEU A 373 -6.69 29.75 -19.27
N GLU A 374 -7.28 29.23 -18.20
CA GLU A 374 -7.80 27.86 -18.12
C GLU A 374 -9.31 27.87 -17.95
N ALA A 375 -9.99 26.84 -18.44
CA ALA A 375 -11.45 26.75 -18.36
C ALA A 375 -11.93 26.20 -17.01
N ALA A 376 -13.09 26.66 -16.56
CA ALA A 376 -13.89 25.94 -15.57
C ALA A 376 -14.72 24.86 -16.29
N TRP A 377 -14.54 23.61 -15.87
CA TRP A 377 -15.10 22.43 -16.54
C TRP A 377 -16.32 21.85 -15.81
N THR A 378 -17.30 21.34 -16.56
CA THR A 378 -18.43 20.57 -16.02
C THR A 378 -18.79 19.37 -16.91
N LEU A 379 -19.42 18.36 -16.31
CA LEU A 379 -19.81 17.10 -16.94
C LEU A 379 -21.29 16.81 -16.65
N ALA A 380 -22.06 16.46 -17.68
CA ALA A 380 -23.41 15.90 -17.54
C ALA A 380 -23.88 15.23 -18.85
N PRO A 381 -24.80 14.24 -18.82
CA PRO A 381 -25.16 13.39 -17.68
C PRO A 381 -24.05 12.36 -17.37
N GLY A 382 -24.37 11.29 -16.64
CA GLY A 382 -23.46 10.16 -16.39
C GLY A 382 -22.52 10.35 -15.19
N GLN A 383 -21.70 9.34 -14.90
CA GLN A 383 -20.63 9.39 -13.89
C GLN A 383 -19.25 9.32 -14.55
N GLY A 384 -18.25 9.92 -13.92
CA GLY A 384 -16.89 10.02 -14.44
C GLY A 384 -16.03 10.97 -13.62
N LEU A 385 -14.77 11.12 -14.01
CA LEU A 385 -13.84 12.09 -13.44
C LEU A 385 -13.39 13.07 -14.53
N LEU A 386 -13.39 14.36 -14.22
CA LEU A 386 -12.96 15.45 -15.09
C LEU A 386 -12.04 16.37 -14.30
N SER A 387 -10.77 16.47 -14.72
CA SER A 387 -9.77 17.32 -14.05
C SER A 387 -9.97 18.81 -14.35
N PRO A 388 -9.38 19.71 -13.54
CA PRO A 388 -9.28 21.13 -13.88
C PRO A 388 -8.55 21.40 -15.21
N THR A 389 -7.68 20.48 -15.64
CA THR A 389 -6.92 20.57 -16.91
C THR A 389 -7.68 20.03 -18.12
N GLY A 390 -8.94 19.57 -17.97
CA GLY A 390 -9.75 19.04 -19.06
C GLY A 390 -9.58 17.54 -19.35
N ARG A 391 -8.84 16.81 -18.51
CA ARG A 391 -8.65 15.35 -18.62
C ARG A 391 -9.88 14.63 -18.10
N PHE A 392 -10.54 13.88 -18.98
CA PHE A 392 -11.81 13.20 -18.74
C PHE A 392 -11.68 11.67 -18.75
N VAL A 393 -12.47 11.00 -17.93
CA VAL A 393 -12.78 9.57 -18.05
C VAL A 393 -14.26 9.34 -17.68
N GLY A 394 -15.00 8.63 -18.52
CA GLY A 394 -16.37 8.22 -18.25
C GLY A 394 -16.43 6.82 -17.62
N TYR A 395 -17.23 6.67 -16.57
CA TYR A 395 -17.38 5.41 -15.83
C TYR A 395 -18.47 4.50 -16.39
N ASP A 396 -19.38 5.01 -17.23
CA ASP A 396 -20.46 4.26 -17.85
C ASP A 396 -20.31 4.29 -19.39
N ALA A 397 -20.95 3.32 -20.05
CA ALA A 397 -21.21 3.43 -21.49
C ALA A 397 -22.47 4.30 -21.71
N GLY A 398 -22.40 5.24 -22.67
CA GLY A 398 -23.48 6.19 -22.95
C GLY A 398 -22.98 7.53 -23.46
N ASP A 399 -23.89 8.50 -23.55
CA ASP A 399 -23.62 9.85 -24.03
C ASP A 399 -23.37 10.83 -22.88
N TYR A 400 -22.29 11.59 -23.00
CA TYR A 400 -21.83 12.63 -22.08
C TYR A 400 -21.68 13.96 -22.82
N MET A 401 -21.81 15.06 -22.08
CA MET A 401 -21.50 16.40 -22.55
C MET A 401 -20.51 17.06 -21.59
N VAL A 402 -19.32 17.36 -22.10
CA VAL A 402 -18.26 18.08 -21.38
C VAL A 402 -18.36 19.56 -21.74
N THR A 403 -18.47 20.45 -20.76
CA THR A 403 -18.60 21.89 -21.00
C THR A 403 -17.44 22.66 -20.39
N ALA A 404 -16.75 23.43 -21.22
CA ALA A 404 -15.70 24.36 -20.82
C ALA A 404 -16.28 25.78 -20.70
N SER A 405 -15.87 26.54 -19.69
CA SER A 405 -16.36 27.91 -19.47
C SER A 405 -15.26 28.89 -19.06
N PHE A 406 -15.34 30.11 -19.57
CA PHE A 406 -14.50 31.26 -19.23
C PHE A 406 -15.41 32.43 -18.91
N GLY A 407 -15.58 32.72 -17.62
CA GLY A 407 -16.55 33.71 -17.15
C GLY A 407 -17.99 33.36 -17.57
N ASN A 408 -18.61 34.23 -18.36
CA ASN A 408 -20.00 34.08 -18.83
C ASN A 408 -20.12 33.40 -20.21
N ARG A 409 -19.02 32.91 -20.80
CA ARG A 409 -19.02 32.16 -22.06
C ARG A 409 -18.68 30.70 -21.82
N SER A 410 -19.27 29.82 -22.64
CA SER A 410 -18.97 28.39 -22.63
C SER A 410 -19.05 27.78 -24.03
N ALA A 411 -18.45 26.60 -24.16
CA ALA A 411 -18.62 25.68 -25.27
C ALA A 411 -18.73 24.25 -24.74
N SER A 412 -19.41 23.38 -25.46
CA SER A 412 -19.63 21.99 -25.06
C SER A 412 -19.15 21.03 -26.13
N ALA A 413 -18.55 19.91 -25.73
CA ALA A 413 -18.21 18.78 -26.55
C ALA A 413 -19.09 17.57 -26.21
N ALA A 414 -19.48 16.81 -27.23
CA ALA A 414 -20.21 15.55 -27.07
C ALA A 414 -19.24 14.36 -27.00
N VAL A 415 -19.53 13.40 -26.13
CA VAL A 415 -18.74 12.16 -26.02
C VAL A 415 -19.68 10.97 -25.93
N THR A 416 -19.53 10.00 -26.83
CA THR A 416 -20.27 8.73 -26.79
C THR A 416 -19.31 7.60 -26.45
N LEU A 417 -19.54 6.94 -25.31
CA LEU A 417 -18.71 5.83 -24.83
C LEU A 417 -19.41 4.48 -25.05
N GLY A 418 -18.74 3.57 -25.76
CA GLY A 418 -19.10 2.15 -25.84
C GLY A 418 -18.66 1.35 -24.61
N PHE A 419 -19.17 0.14 -24.45
CA PHE A 419 -18.82 -0.73 -23.32
C PHE A 419 -17.39 -1.27 -23.41
N ARG A 420 -16.65 -1.28 -22.29
CA ARG A 420 -15.30 -1.88 -22.19
C ARG A 420 -15.41 -3.36 -21.81
N ASP A 421 -15.57 -4.22 -22.80
CA ASP A 421 -15.80 -5.66 -22.58
C ASP A 421 -14.49 -6.46 -22.32
N VAL A 422 -14.07 -6.42 -21.07
CA VAL A 422 -12.77 -6.98 -20.61
C VAL A 422 -12.88 -8.31 -19.87
N ARG A 423 -14.10 -8.70 -19.48
CA ARG A 423 -14.38 -9.96 -18.79
C ARG A 423 -13.92 -11.16 -19.61
N ARG A 424 -13.42 -12.21 -18.94
CA ARG A 424 -12.95 -13.46 -19.56
C ARG A 424 -13.52 -14.67 -18.84
N GLN A 425 -13.63 -15.78 -19.55
CA GLN A 425 -13.80 -17.07 -18.90
C GLN A 425 -12.50 -17.47 -18.20
N VAL A 426 -12.62 -18.26 -17.14
CA VAL A 426 -11.50 -18.78 -16.37
C VAL A 426 -11.54 -20.31 -16.31
N GLU A 427 -10.37 -20.93 -16.27
CA GLU A 427 -10.15 -22.36 -16.11
C GLU A 427 -9.20 -22.57 -14.93
N VAL A 428 -9.60 -23.38 -13.94
CA VAL A 428 -8.67 -23.89 -12.92
C VAL A 428 -8.00 -25.10 -13.54
N VAL A 429 -6.70 -24.97 -13.82
CA VAL A 429 -5.89 -26.01 -14.50
C VAL A 429 -5.46 -27.08 -13.52
N GLY A 430 -4.97 -26.67 -12.34
CA GLY A 430 -4.51 -27.57 -11.28
C GLY A 430 -4.57 -26.92 -9.90
N ARG A 431 -4.47 -27.74 -8.85
CA ARG A 431 -4.50 -27.33 -7.44
C ARG A 431 -3.57 -28.23 -6.62
N LEU A 432 -2.96 -27.68 -5.58
CA LEU A 432 -2.14 -28.39 -4.60
C LEU A 432 -2.51 -27.91 -3.17
N PRO A 433 -3.56 -28.49 -2.56
CA PRO A 433 -3.97 -28.13 -1.21
C PRO A 433 -2.88 -28.41 -0.17
N ARG A 434 -2.64 -27.45 0.72
CA ARG A 434 -1.70 -27.56 1.85
C ARG A 434 -2.43 -27.23 3.15
N THR A 435 -2.40 -28.16 4.11
CA THR A 435 -3.17 -28.08 5.36
C THR A 435 -2.33 -28.20 6.63
N LEU A 436 -1.00 -28.32 6.50
CA LEU A 436 -0.10 -28.44 7.65
C LEU A 436 0.20 -27.08 8.30
N PHE A 437 0.29 -26.04 7.48
CA PHE A 437 0.62 -24.65 7.81
C PHE A 437 -0.11 -23.75 6.82
N THR A 438 -0.19 -22.44 7.08
CA THR A 438 -0.56 -21.50 6.01
C THR A 438 0.54 -21.45 4.95
N THR A 439 0.21 -21.10 3.72
CA THR A 439 1.19 -20.88 2.66
C THR A 439 1.33 -19.40 2.33
N GLU A 440 2.58 -18.92 2.34
CA GLU A 440 2.93 -17.53 2.01
C GLU A 440 3.40 -17.50 0.53
N GLU A 441 4.44 -16.73 0.17
CA GLU A 441 4.79 -16.43 -1.23
C GLU A 441 5.01 -17.64 -2.15
N VAL A 442 4.66 -17.48 -3.43
CA VAL A 442 4.98 -18.43 -4.50
C VAL A 442 5.96 -17.81 -5.48
N TRP A 443 7.00 -18.54 -5.86
CA TRP A 443 7.93 -18.11 -6.90
C TRP A 443 8.16 -19.21 -7.93
N LEU A 444 8.46 -18.83 -9.17
CA LEU A 444 8.71 -19.76 -10.26
C LEU A 444 10.19 -19.82 -10.61
N HIS A 445 10.72 -21.04 -10.76
CA HIS A 445 12.06 -21.24 -11.28
C HIS A 445 12.15 -20.75 -12.75
N PRO A 446 13.24 -20.10 -13.20
CA PRO A 446 13.35 -19.56 -14.55
C PRO A 446 13.20 -20.58 -15.69
N SER A 447 13.39 -21.89 -15.45
CA SER A 447 13.10 -22.92 -16.45
C SER A 447 11.60 -23.10 -16.74
N GLY A 448 10.71 -22.76 -15.78
CA GLY A 448 9.27 -23.00 -15.86
C GLY A 448 8.83 -24.39 -15.38
N ASP A 449 9.78 -25.27 -15.02
CA ASP A 449 9.48 -26.65 -14.58
C ASP A 449 9.13 -26.77 -13.10
N TYR A 450 9.54 -25.79 -12.27
CA TYR A 450 9.42 -25.83 -10.81
C TYR A 450 8.85 -24.54 -10.23
N ALA A 451 8.08 -24.69 -9.16
CA ALA A 451 7.62 -23.61 -8.29
C ALA A 451 8.11 -23.85 -6.86
N TYR A 452 8.22 -22.77 -6.09
CA TYR A 452 8.56 -22.78 -4.68
C TYR A 452 7.45 -22.09 -3.89
N LEU A 453 7.07 -22.64 -2.74
CA LEU A 453 5.94 -22.15 -1.95
C LEU A 453 6.30 -22.03 -0.46
N GLY A 454 6.31 -20.81 0.06
CA GLY A 454 6.59 -20.48 1.46
C GLY A 454 5.53 -21.01 2.43
N THR A 455 5.85 -21.06 3.72
CA THR A 455 4.88 -21.43 4.77
C THR A 455 4.92 -20.47 5.95
N GLY A 456 3.78 -20.33 6.61
CA GLY A 456 3.53 -19.33 7.64
C GLY A 456 2.77 -19.86 8.84
N SER A 457 2.37 -18.95 9.72
CA SER A 457 1.56 -19.25 10.92
C SER A 457 2.11 -20.40 11.79
N GLY A 458 3.43 -20.51 11.90
CA GLY A 458 4.12 -21.63 12.56
C GLY A 458 4.82 -22.60 11.60
N GLY A 459 4.76 -22.35 10.29
CA GLY A 459 5.47 -23.08 9.26
C GLY A 459 6.99 -22.93 9.33
N ASP A 460 7.68 -24.07 9.23
CA ASP A 460 9.13 -24.20 9.40
C ASP A 460 9.86 -24.48 8.08
N ARG A 461 9.24 -24.22 6.93
CA ARG A 461 9.77 -24.66 5.61
C ARG A 461 9.27 -23.86 4.41
N PHE A 462 9.83 -24.15 3.24
CA PHE A 462 9.14 -23.97 1.97
C PHE A 462 9.10 -25.31 1.21
N TYR A 463 8.19 -25.43 0.24
CA TYR A 463 8.08 -26.61 -0.63
C TYR A 463 8.71 -26.34 -1.99
N ALA A 464 9.43 -27.32 -2.55
CA ALA A 464 9.76 -27.37 -3.96
C ALA A 464 8.70 -28.23 -4.69
N ILE A 465 8.19 -27.72 -5.82
CA ILE A 465 7.01 -28.27 -6.51
C ILE A 465 7.35 -28.44 -7.99
N ASP A 466 7.21 -29.65 -8.52
CA ASP A 466 7.22 -29.93 -9.96
C ASP A 466 5.90 -29.47 -10.58
N ILE A 467 5.97 -28.60 -11.59
CA ILE A 467 4.84 -28.01 -12.31
C ILE A 467 4.89 -28.30 -13.82
N ARG A 468 5.73 -29.25 -14.27
CA ARG A 468 5.84 -29.66 -15.69
C ARG A 468 4.53 -30.20 -16.26
N ASP A 469 3.71 -30.81 -15.39
CA ASP A 469 2.28 -30.96 -15.62
C ASP A 469 1.51 -30.02 -14.68
N PRO A 470 1.13 -28.81 -15.12
CA PRO A 470 0.43 -27.84 -14.28
C PRO A 470 -0.99 -28.27 -13.89
N ALA A 471 -1.52 -29.37 -14.46
CA ALA A 471 -2.78 -29.96 -14.00
C ALA A 471 -2.58 -30.89 -12.79
N ASN A 472 -1.37 -31.41 -12.60
CA ASN A 472 -1.02 -32.34 -11.52
C ASN A 472 0.29 -31.91 -10.83
N PRO A 473 0.35 -30.73 -10.19
CA PRO A 473 1.55 -30.28 -9.46
C PRO A 473 1.92 -31.22 -8.31
N VAL A 474 3.21 -31.51 -8.13
CA VAL A 474 3.70 -32.46 -7.11
C VAL A 474 4.84 -31.86 -6.28
N VAL A 475 4.73 -31.94 -4.95
CA VAL A 475 5.84 -31.61 -4.04
C VAL A 475 6.99 -32.61 -4.26
N THR A 476 8.16 -32.11 -4.63
CA THR A 476 9.40 -32.89 -4.80
C THR A 476 10.25 -32.90 -3.54
N ASP A 477 10.26 -31.78 -2.80
CA ASP A 477 10.99 -31.65 -1.54
C ASP A 477 10.35 -30.59 -0.61
N SER A 478 10.79 -30.55 0.65
CA SER A 478 10.52 -29.44 1.55
C SER A 478 11.75 -29.06 2.37
N VAL A 479 12.26 -27.85 2.17
CA VAL A 479 13.46 -27.35 2.85
C VAL A 479 13.06 -26.77 4.19
N VAL A 480 13.43 -27.47 5.28
CA VAL A 480 13.17 -27.02 6.65
C VAL A 480 14.20 -25.97 7.06
N ALA A 481 13.72 -24.83 7.54
CA ALA A 481 14.51 -23.75 8.12
C ALA A 481 14.01 -23.47 9.54
N ASN A 482 14.92 -23.15 10.47
CA ASN A 482 14.57 -22.80 11.85
C ASN A 482 13.78 -21.47 11.87
N THR A 483 12.46 -21.54 11.71
CA THR A 483 11.60 -20.39 11.43
C THR A 483 10.14 -20.70 11.83
N ARG A 484 9.30 -19.67 11.86
CA ARG A 484 7.82 -19.78 11.99
C ARG A 484 7.10 -19.25 10.74
N ARG A 485 7.85 -18.62 9.84
CA ARG A 485 7.42 -18.09 8.57
C ARG A 485 8.62 -18.04 7.61
N VAL A 486 8.45 -18.59 6.41
CA VAL A 486 9.19 -18.23 5.20
C VAL A 486 8.21 -17.38 4.41
N ASN A 487 8.32 -16.05 4.57
CA ASN A 487 7.31 -15.12 4.06
C ASN A 487 7.45 -14.95 2.55
N ASP A 488 8.69 -14.82 2.09
CA ASP A 488 9.08 -14.43 0.74
C ASP A 488 10.33 -15.22 0.30
N LEU A 489 10.45 -15.42 -1.01
CA LEU A 489 11.51 -16.20 -1.64
C LEU A 489 11.61 -15.86 -3.13
N MET A 490 12.84 -15.77 -3.65
CA MET A 490 13.09 -15.37 -5.04
C MET A 490 14.31 -16.09 -5.62
N THR A 491 14.25 -16.49 -6.90
CA THR A 491 15.40 -17.04 -7.62
C THR A 491 16.23 -15.95 -8.29
N THR A 492 17.54 -16.18 -8.38
CA THR A 492 18.41 -15.46 -9.33
C THR A 492 17.93 -15.62 -10.78
N PRO A 493 18.15 -14.64 -11.68
CA PRO A 493 17.65 -14.70 -13.07
C PRO A 493 18.15 -15.91 -13.87
N ASP A 494 19.36 -16.40 -13.55
CA ASP A 494 19.95 -17.59 -14.17
C ASP A 494 19.47 -18.92 -13.58
N GLY A 495 18.64 -18.88 -12.54
CA GLY A 495 18.07 -20.03 -11.85
C GLY A 495 19.05 -20.84 -11.00
N ARG A 496 20.31 -20.44 -10.84
CA ARG A 496 21.32 -21.25 -10.12
C ARG A 496 21.24 -21.15 -8.60
N TYR A 497 20.66 -20.06 -8.09
CA TYR A 497 20.47 -19.81 -6.66
C TYR A 497 19.09 -19.23 -6.38
N MET A 498 18.66 -19.34 -5.14
CA MET A 498 17.54 -18.58 -4.58
C MET A 498 17.90 -18.00 -3.22
N VAL A 499 17.14 -17.00 -2.80
CA VAL A 499 17.10 -16.54 -1.41
C VAL A 499 15.70 -16.76 -0.87
N PHE A 500 15.58 -16.90 0.45
CA PHE A 500 14.31 -16.92 1.14
C PHE A 500 14.42 -16.29 2.53
N THR A 501 13.34 -15.68 2.99
CA THR A 501 13.29 -14.98 4.27
C THR A 501 13.06 -15.91 5.45
N ARG A 502 13.55 -15.51 6.62
CA ARG A 502 13.45 -16.29 7.86
C ARG A 502 12.98 -15.42 9.01
N GLU A 503 11.73 -15.64 9.43
CA GLU A 503 11.05 -14.94 10.51
C GLU A 503 10.64 -15.84 11.69
N GLY A 504 10.84 -15.37 12.90
CA GLY A 504 10.43 -16.07 14.11
C GLY A 504 11.30 -17.29 14.47
N ALA A 505 12.58 -17.33 14.08
CA ALA A 505 13.54 -18.38 14.42
C ALA A 505 13.65 -18.62 15.94
N ALA A 506 13.77 -19.89 16.35
CA ALA A 506 13.76 -20.26 17.77
C ALA A 506 15.02 -19.82 18.55
N ASP A 507 16.15 -19.67 17.85
CA ASP A 507 17.43 -19.20 18.38
C ASP A 507 17.68 -17.69 18.13
N ARG A 508 16.68 -16.99 17.56
CA ARG A 508 16.75 -15.60 17.08
C ARG A 508 17.78 -15.35 15.96
N ARG A 509 18.31 -16.39 15.32
CA ARG A 509 18.95 -16.25 14.00
C ARG A 509 17.83 -16.11 12.97
N ASN A 510 17.26 -14.92 12.84
CA ASN A 510 16.41 -14.56 11.70
C ASN A 510 17.29 -14.18 10.50
N GLY A 511 16.71 -13.63 9.43
CA GLY A 511 17.47 -13.01 8.33
C GLY A 511 17.17 -13.61 6.96
N LEU A 512 18.16 -13.56 6.09
CA LEU A 512 18.13 -14.15 4.74
C LEU A 512 18.85 -15.50 4.76
N VAL A 513 18.33 -16.48 4.02
CA VAL A 513 19.02 -17.74 3.72
C VAL A 513 19.22 -17.85 2.21
N VAL A 514 20.43 -18.23 1.79
CA VAL A 514 20.79 -18.47 0.39
C VAL A 514 20.83 -19.97 0.14
N ALA A 515 20.21 -20.44 -0.93
CA ALA A 515 20.22 -21.84 -1.35
C ALA A 515 20.69 -21.98 -2.81
N HIS A 516 21.39 -23.08 -3.12
CA HIS A 516 21.72 -23.44 -4.49
C HIS A 516 20.62 -24.28 -5.14
N LEU A 517 20.48 -24.16 -6.45
CA LEU A 517 19.48 -24.83 -7.28
C LEU A 517 20.12 -25.66 -8.40
N TYR A 518 21.25 -26.32 -8.12
CA TYR A 518 21.87 -27.27 -9.05
C TYR A 518 20.88 -28.38 -9.47
N ASP A 519 20.05 -28.81 -8.52
CA ASP A 519 18.80 -29.53 -8.80
C ASP A 519 17.64 -28.67 -8.26
N PRO A 520 16.84 -28.02 -9.13
CA PRO A 520 15.69 -27.22 -8.71
C PRO A 520 14.59 -28.01 -7.97
N ALA A 521 14.55 -29.34 -8.12
CA ALA A 521 13.65 -30.19 -7.35
C ALA A 521 14.08 -30.33 -5.88
N HIS A 522 15.37 -30.11 -5.58
CA HIS A 522 16.00 -30.33 -4.28
C HIS A 522 16.91 -29.16 -3.87
N PRO A 523 16.35 -27.98 -3.51
CA PRO A 523 17.13 -26.82 -3.11
C PRO A 523 17.95 -27.08 -1.83
N VAL A 524 19.20 -26.60 -1.79
CA VAL A 524 20.10 -26.82 -0.65
C VAL A 524 20.59 -25.49 -0.08
N PRO A 525 20.29 -25.14 1.18
CA PRO A 525 20.87 -23.98 1.86
C PRO A 525 22.40 -24.04 1.91
N ILE A 526 23.06 -22.94 1.54
CA ILE A 526 24.53 -22.82 1.49
C ILE A 526 25.09 -21.70 2.38
N ALA A 527 24.31 -20.65 2.65
CA ALA A 527 24.74 -19.50 3.45
C ALA A 527 23.54 -18.82 4.13
N GLU A 528 23.82 -18.00 5.13
CA GLU A 528 22.83 -17.13 5.79
C GLU A 528 23.41 -15.73 6.02
N PHE A 529 22.56 -14.71 5.95
CA PHE A 529 22.87 -13.34 6.38
C PHE A 529 21.94 -12.96 7.53
N THR A 530 22.52 -12.76 8.72
CA THR A 530 21.77 -12.55 9.98
C THR A 530 22.16 -11.29 10.73
N GLU A 531 23.22 -10.59 10.29
CA GLU A 531 23.74 -9.40 10.96
C GLU A 531 22.78 -8.21 10.74
N GLY A 532 22.50 -7.43 11.78
CA GLY A 532 21.54 -6.31 11.74
C GLY A 532 20.05 -6.69 11.62
N VAL A 533 19.73 -7.89 11.12
CA VAL A 533 18.36 -8.34 10.76
C VAL A 533 17.78 -9.41 11.70
N THR A 534 18.28 -9.53 12.93
CA THR A 534 17.84 -10.54 13.92
C THR A 534 16.38 -10.40 14.38
N ALA A 535 15.70 -9.31 14.03
CA ALA A 535 14.27 -9.12 14.29
C ALA A 535 13.36 -9.88 13.32
N GLY A 536 13.86 -10.21 12.12
CA GLY A 536 13.04 -10.68 10.99
C GLY A 536 13.35 -9.89 9.71
N VAL A 537 13.25 -10.57 8.58
CA VAL A 537 13.22 -10.00 7.23
C VAL A 537 11.89 -10.44 6.65
N HIS A 538 11.06 -9.52 6.16
CA HIS A 538 9.73 -9.84 5.66
C HIS A 538 9.72 -10.09 4.15
N SER A 539 10.37 -9.20 3.40
CA SER A 539 10.49 -9.25 1.93
C SER A 539 11.96 -9.12 1.51
N SER A 540 12.28 -9.71 0.36
CA SER A 540 13.61 -9.81 -0.22
C SER A 540 13.56 -9.83 -1.76
N PHE A 541 14.00 -8.75 -2.40
CA PHE A 541 14.06 -8.67 -3.86
C PHE A 541 15.49 -8.90 -4.37
N ILE A 542 15.68 -9.83 -5.32
CA ILE A 542 16.94 -10.05 -6.03
C ILE A 542 16.95 -9.19 -7.30
N TYR A 543 18.00 -8.39 -7.50
CA TYR A 543 18.21 -7.66 -8.75
C TYR A 543 19.65 -7.80 -9.24
N GLU A 544 19.80 -8.19 -10.51
CA GLU A 544 21.09 -8.18 -11.21
C GLU A 544 21.17 -6.93 -12.09
N GLN A 545 22.19 -6.10 -11.85
CA GLN A 545 22.36 -4.81 -12.49
C GLN A 545 23.70 -4.74 -13.22
N GLU A 546 23.68 -4.33 -14.50
CA GLU A 546 24.89 -4.14 -15.28
C GLU A 546 25.84 -3.13 -14.60
N GLY A 547 27.13 -3.47 -14.55
CA GLY A 547 28.15 -2.65 -13.89
C GLY A 547 28.17 -2.70 -12.36
N HIS A 548 27.11 -3.19 -11.71
CA HIS A 548 27.02 -3.30 -10.25
C HIS A 548 27.00 -4.74 -9.72
N GLY A 549 26.57 -5.72 -10.53
CA GLY A 549 26.45 -7.12 -10.12
C GLY A 549 25.09 -7.42 -9.50
N ILE A 550 25.00 -8.53 -8.75
CA ILE A 550 23.74 -9.03 -8.19
C ILE A 550 23.62 -8.71 -6.71
N HIS A 551 22.49 -8.11 -6.34
CA HIS A 551 22.18 -7.68 -4.98
C HIS A 551 20.83 -8.21 -4.52
N VAL A 552 20.64 -8.29 -3.20
CA VAL A 552 19.37 -8.54 -2.53
C VAL A 552 19.00 -7.33 -1.69
N TYR A 553 17.77 -6.85 -1.84
CA TYR A 553 17.20 -5.71 -1.13
C TYR A 553 16.24 -6.27 -0.09
N LEU A 554 16.59 -6.10 1.18
CA LEU A 554 15.94 -6.78 2.31
C LEU A 554 15.22 -5.79 3.22
N THR A 555 14.05 -6.18 3.71
CA THR A 555 13.38 -5.43 4.78
C THR A 555 13.90 -5.84 6.16
N ASN A 556 13.67 -5.01 7.19
CA ASN A 556 14.07 -5.31 8.56
C ASN A 556 12.96 -4.93 9.55
N ASN A 557 12.30 -5.96 10.10
CA ASN A 557 11.13 -5.82 10.96
C ASN A 557 11.41 -5.08 12.28
N GLY A 558 12.70 -4.97 12.68
CA GLY A 558 13.09 -4.32 13.93
C GLY A 558 13.47 -2.85 13.79
N THR A 559 13.75 -2.37 12.57
CA THR A 559 14.31 -1.01 12.34
C THR A 559 13.60 -0.24 11.21
N GLY A 560 12.85 -0.94 10.36
CA GLY A 560 12.30 -0.41 9.11
C GLY A 560 13.37 0.05 8.11
N ALA A 561 14.62 -0.36 8.28
CA ALA A 561 15.65 -0.09 7.28
C ALA A 561 15.54 -1.07 6.12
N MET A 562 15.80 -0.58 4.90
CA MET A 562 16.22 -1.44 3.80
C MET A 562 17.70 -1.78 3.99
N HIS A 563 18.07 -3.05 3.91
CA HIS A 563 19.45 -3.51 3.84
C HIS A 563 19.75 -3.95 2.40
N ILE A 564 20.91 -3.58 1.87
CA ILE A 564 21.35 -3.99 0.53
C ILE A 564 22.53 -4.94 0.70
N VAL A 565 22.37 -6.18 0.21
CA VAL A 565 23.33 -7.28 0.34
C VAL A 565 23.87 -7.65 -1.03
N ASP A 566 25.18 -7.58 -1.22
CA ASP A 566 25.90 -8.07 -2.41
C ASP A 566 25.92 -9.61 -2.39
N LEU A 567 25.37 -10.21 -3.45
CA LEU A 567 25.22 -11.66 -3.66
C LEU A 567 26.18 -12.17 -4.77
N SER A 568 27.18 -11.38 -5.16
CA SER A 568 28.16 -11.77 -6.19
C SER A 568 28.99 -13.00 -5.80
N ASP A 569 29.11 -13.28 -4.50
CA ASP A 569 29.47 -14.60 -3.95
C ASP A 569 28.33 -15.13 -3.07
N PRO A 570 27.46 -16.02 -3.60
CA PRO A 570 26.33 -16.60 -2.86
C PRO A 570 26.72 -17.41 -1.61
N TYR A 571 27.98 -17.80 -1.45
CA TYR A 571 28.47 -18.47 -0.24
C TYR A 571 28.88 -17.49 0.87
N ASN A 572 29.13 -16.22 0.52
CA ASN A 572 29.61 -15.18 1.44
C ASN A 572 28.84 -13.84 1.21
N PRO A 573 27.49 -13.83 1.36
CA PRO A 573 26.71 -12.61 1.19
C PRO A 573 27.14 -11.51 2.18
N ARG A 574 27.30 -10.27 1.70
CA ARG A 574 27.75 -9.13 2.53
C ARG A 574 26.85 -7.91 2.37
N GLU A 575 26.62 -7.18 3.45
CA GLU A 575 25.97 -5.88 3.38
C GLU A 575 26.88 -4.85 2.67
N VAL A 576 26.29 -4.02 1.80
CA VAL A 576 26.97 -2.89 1.14
C VAL A 576 26.36 -1.53 1.47
N ALA A 577 25.09 -1.48 1.90
CA ALA A 577 24.43 -0.27 2.37
C ALA A 577 23.19 -0.57 3.24
N GLN A 578 22.74 0.45 3.97
CA GLN A 578 21.42 0.53 4.58
C GLN A 578 20.75 1.86 4.22
N TRP A 579 19.42 1.87 4.11
CA TRP A 579 18.63 3.08 3.91
C TRP A 579 17.37 3.07 4.81
N ARG A 580 16.86 4.25 5.19
CA ARG A 580 15.61 4.41 5.95
C ARG A 580 14.98 5.78 5.72
N THR A 581 13.65 5.86 5.83
CA THR A 581 12.92 7.13 5.77
C THR A 581 13.35 8.08 6.91
N PRO A 582 13.41 9.41 6.67
CA PRO A 582 13.93 10.40 7.62
C PRO A 582 12.90 10.77 8.71
N ARG A 583 12.24 9.76 9.28
CA ARG A 583 11.23 9.86 10.34
C ARG A 583 11.73 9.28 11.67
N PRO A 584 11.03 9.51 12.80
CA PRO A 584 11.34 8.86 14.08
C PRO A 584 11.40 7.33 13.96
N ASP A 585 12.32 6.69 14.66
CA ASP A 585 12.56 5.24 14.56
C ASP A 585 11.41 4.38 15.11
N ALA A 586 10.54 4.95 15.96
CA ALA A 586 9.39 4.24 16.49
C ALA A 586 8.44 3.86 15.34
N ALA A 587 8.15 2.56 15.21
CA ALA A 587 7.17 2.01 14.28
C ALA A 587 7.34 2.40 12.80
N ARG A 588 8.57 2.68 12.37
CA ARG A 588 8.92 2.69 10.94
C ARG A 588 9.00 1.23 10.46
N THR A 589 8.18 0.89 9.47
CA THR A 589 8.15 -0.45 8.86
C THR A 589 8.28 -0.33 7.35
N LEU A 590 9.33 -0.92 6.80
CA LEU A 590 9.42 -1.25 5.37
C LEU A 590 8.83 -2.65 5.20
N HIS A 591 7.82 -2.79 4.36
CA HIS A 591 7.11 -4.04 4.17
C HIS A 591 7.63 -4.85 3.00
N ASP A 592 7.76 -4.18 1.86
CA ASP A 592 8.03 -4.80 0.57
C ASP A 592 8.87 -3.88 -0.33
N VAL A 593 9.60 -4.47 -1.28
CA VAL A 593 10.53 -3.79 -2.18
C VAL A 593 10.44 -4.40 -3.57
N ASP A 594 10.18 -3.57 -4.58
CA ASP A 594 10.37 -3.90 -6.00
C ASP A 594 11.59 -3.15 -6.54
N VAL A 595 12.33 -3.76 -7.47
CA VAL A 595 13.52 -3.16 -8.08
C VAL A 595 13.50 -3.32 -9.59
N GLN A 596 13.47 -2.18 -10.29
CA GLN A 596 13.48 -2.12 -11.75
C GLN A 596 14.30 -0.93 -12.24
N ASP A 597 15.07 -1.12 -13.32
CA ASP A 597 15.78 -0.06 -14.06
C ASP A 597 16.70 0.83 -13.21
N GLY A 598 17.35 0.25 -12.18
CA GLY A 598 18.21 0.99 -11.24
C GLY A 598 17.45 1.86 -10.22
N LEU A 599 16.14 1.65 -10.08
CA LEU A 599 15.28 2.26 -9.07
C LEU A 599 14.73 1.20 -8.11
N ALA A 600 14.68 1.52 -6.82
CA ALA A 600 13.95 0.74 -5.82
C ALA A 600 12.63 1.44 -5.47
N TYR A 601 11.52 0.71 -5.56
CA TYR A 601 10.18 1.13 -5.19
C TYR A 601 9.81 0.43 -3.88
N MET A 602 9.68 1.20 -2.81
CA MET A 602 9.57 0.66 -1.45
C MET A 602 8.22 1.00 -0.84
N SER A 603 7.58 -0.02 -0.26
CA SER A 603 6.32 0.08 0.48
C SER A 603 6.60 0.29 1.95
N TYR A 604 6.69 1.56 2.36
CA TYR A 604 6.79 1.90 3.77
C TYR A 604 5.42 2.12 4.37
N TRP A 605 5.09 1.36 5.42
CA TRP A 605 3.90 1.62 6.22
C TRP A 605 3.98 3.02 6.80
N ASN A 606 2.85 3.73 6.80
CA ASN A 606 2.72 5.09 7.30
C ASN A 606 3.63 6.16 6.62
N ASP A 607 4.40 5.80 5.59
CA ASP A 607 5.10 6.75 4.70
C ASP A 607 4.59 6.68 3.25
N GLY A 608 3.98 5.58 2.80
CA GLY A 608 3.54 5.43 1.42
C GLY A 608 4.63 4.87 0.51
N LEU A 609 4.55 5.22 -0.78
CA LEU A 609 5.53 4.83 -1.79
C LEU A 609 6.78 5.71 -1.68
N VAL A 610 7.95 5.08 -1.53
CA VAL A 610 9.25 5.76 -1.51
C VAL A 610 10.11 5.23 -2.65
N ILE A 611 10.72 6.12 -3.43
CA ILE A 611 11.51 5.76 -4.62
C ILE A 611 12.97 6.17 -4.43
N LEU A 612 13.90 5.22 -4.58
CA LEU A 612 15.35 5.46 -4.50
C LEU A 612 16.05 5.23 -5.83
N ASP A 613 17.04 6.05 -6.13
CA ASP A 613 18.08 5.79 -7.11
C ASP A 613 19.13 4.88 -6.48
N ILE A 614 19.31 3.71 -7.09
CA ILE A 614 20.31 2.69 -6.75
C ILE A 614 21.21 2.39 -7.97
N GLY A 615 21.28 3.32 -8.93
CA GLY A 615 22.10 3.23 -10.14
C GLY A 615 21.35 3.51 -11.45
N ALA A 616 20.16 4.12 -11.38
CA ALA A 616 19.48 4.74 -12.52
C ALA A 616 20.15 6.07 -12.94
N GLY A 617 20.92 6.70 -12.05
CA GLY A 617 21.69 7.92 -12.35
C GLY A 617 20.89 9.22 -12.27
N ILE A 618 19.69 9.18 -11.69
CA ILE A 618 18.79 10.35 -11.51
C ILE A 618 19.29 11.27 -10.37
N LYS A 619 19.82 10.68 -9.29
CA LYS A 619 20.41 11.36 -8.12
C LYS A 619 21.87 10.98 -7.89
N GLY A 620 22.44 10.12 -8.73
CA GLY A 620 23.80 9.59 -8.56
C GLY A 620 23.86 8.44 -7.54
N GLY A 621 22.78 7.68 -7.45
CA GLY A 621 22.69 6.50 -6.58
C GLY A 621 23.51 5.31 -7.06
N SER A 622 23.68 4.34 -6.17
CA SER A 622 24.24 3.00 -6.44
C SER A 622 23.77 2.04 -5.34
N PRO A 623 23.93 0.71 -5.47
CA PRO A 623 23.55 -0.22 -4.40
C PRO A 623 24.35 0.01 -3.10
N SER A 624 25.58 0.53 -3.20
CA SER A 624 26.42 0.94 -2.07
C SER A 624 26.17 2.36 -1.55
N ASN A 625 25.34 3.16 -2.23
CA ASN A 625 24.99 4.53 -1.86
C ASN A 625 23.60 4.89 -2.42
N PRO A 626 22.52 4.30 -1.89
CA PRO A 626 21.15 4.61 -2.31
C PRO A 626 20.79 6.07 -2.05
N GLN A 627 20.11 6.73 -2.99
CA GLN A 627 19.71 8.15 -2.90
C GLN A 627 18.20 8.31 -3.06
N LEU A 628 17.57 9.15 -2.24
CA LEU A 628 16.13 9.43 -2.34
C LEU A 628 15.81 10.21 -3.63
N VAL A 629 14.91 9.68 -4.46
CA VAL A 629 14.38 10.36 -5.65
C VAL A 629 13.12 11.13 -5.28
N SER A 630 12.12 10.42 -4.76
CA SER A 630 10.79 10.97 -4.46
C SER A 630 10.03 10.13 -3.44
N TRP A 631 8.91 10.67 -2.98
CA TRP A 631 8.14 10.12 -1.87
C TRP A 631 6.67 10.55 -2.01
N ALA A 632 5.76 9.58 -2.11
CA ALA A 632 4.32 9.79 -2.25
C ALA A 632 3.57 9.24 -1.03
N LYS A 633 3.44 10.09 -0.01
CA LYS A 633 2.73 9.82 1.25
C LYS A 633 1.25 10.19 1.15
N TYR A 634 0.39 9.40 1.80
CA TYR A 634 -1.05 9.61 1.89
C TYR A 634 -1.58 9.22 3.26
N ASP A 635 -2.76 9.72 3.64
CA ASP A 635 -3.32 9.52 4.97
C ASP A 635 -4.18 8.24 5.06
N LEU A 636 -3.57 7.17 5.57
CA LEU A 636 -4.25 5.90 5.83
C LEU A 636 -5.37 6.01 6.88
N ASN A 637 -5.39 7.06 7.72
CA ASN A 637 -6.46 7.23 8.71
C ASN A 637 -7.76 7.72 8.05
N GLU A 638 -7.68 8.71 7.14
CA GLU A 638 -8.84 9.20 6.38
C GLU A 638 -9.33 8.17 5.34
N GLU A 639 -8.41 7.49 4.62
CA GLU A 639 -8.75 6.45 3.63
C GLU A 639 -9.51 5.25 4.25
N TYR A 640 -9.24 4.92 5.52
CA TYR A 640 -9.82 3.78 6.25
C TYR A 640 -10.61 4.16 7.51
N ARG A 641 -11.07 5.41 7.62
CA ARG A 641 -11.90 5.86 8.77
C ARG A 641 -13.16 5.02 9.01
N ASP A 642 -13.67 4.36 7.95
CA ASP A 642 -14.83 3.47 8.05
C ASP A 642 -14.50 2.10 8.67
N VAL A 643 -13.22 1.73 8.74
CA VAL A 643 -12.72 0.58 9.52
C VAL A 643 -12.69 0.94 11.00
N GLU A 644 -12.03 2.04 11.39
CA GLU A 644 -12.00 2.49 12.80
C GLU A 644 -13.41 2.72 13.37
N ALA A 645 -14.29 3.37 12.62
CA ALA A 645 -15.65 3.66 13.05
C ALA A 645 -16.54 2.41 13.25
N ARG A 646 -16.16 1.25 12.70
CA ARG A 646 -16.91 -0.02 12.80
C ARG A 646 -16.25 -1.05 13.72
N HIS A 647 -14.92 -1.07 13.77
CA HIS A 647 -14.11 -2.11 14.41
C HIS A 647 -13.26 -1.61 15.59
N GLY A 648 -13.33 -0.32 15.90
CA GLY A 648 -12.59 0.31 16.98
C GLY A 648 -11.20 0.84 16.59
N PRO A 649 -10.58 1.62 17.50
CA PRO A 649 -9.30 2.28 17.25
C PRO A 649 -8.10 1.34 17.25
N GLY A 650 -7.03 1.77 16.58
CA GLY A 650 -5.77 1.02 16.52
C GLY A 650 -5.81 -0.20 15.61
N PHE A 651 -6.60 -0.12 14.54
CA PHE A 651 -6.63 -1.11 13.48
C PHE A 651 -5.31 -1.09 12.68
N ILE A 652 -4.89 -2.25 12.18
CA ILE A 652 -3.67 -2.41 11.38
C ILE A 652 -3.90 -1.76 10.02
N ARG A 653 -2.96 -0.91 9.57
CA ARG A 653 -2.95 -0.37 8.20
C ARG A 653 -1.53 -0.04 7.75
N GLY A 654 -1.22 -0.33 6.49
CA GLY A 654 0.07 0.01 5.89
C GLY A 654 0.04 -0.02 4.38
N THR A 655 0.89 0.79 3.75
CA THR A 655 1.26 0.60 2.35
C THR A 655 2.06 -0.69 2.25
N HIS A 656 1.53 -1.66 1.52
CA HIS A 656 1.88 -3.07 1.62
C HIS A 656 2.87 -3.50 0.53
N THR A 657 2.49 -3.33 -0.74
CA THR A 657 3.28 -3.72 -1.91
C THR A 657 3.28 -2.60 -2.95
N ALA A 658 4.34 -2.52 -3.75
CA ALA A 658 4.52 -1.54 -4.81
C ALA A 658 5.14 -2.25 -6.02
N TRP A 659 4.40 -2.35 -7.12
CA TRP A 659 4.82 -3.07 -8.32
C TRP A 659 4.93 -2.13 -9.52
N ARG A 660 6.13 -2.01 -10.10
CA ARG A 660 6.40 -1.16 -11.26
C ARG A 660 5.97 -1.83 -12.57
N HIS A 661 5.24 -1.09 -13.41
CA HIS A 661 4.93 -1.55 -14.77
C HIS A 661 4.62 -0.40 -15.75
N GLY A 662 5.22 -0.40 -16.93
CA GLY A 662 5.00 0.62 -17.97
C GLY A 662 5.44 2.02 -17.51
N LYS A 663 4.50 2.94 -17.26
CA LYS A 663 4.72 4.24 -16.60
C LYS A 663 4.09 4.37 -15.20
N TYR A 664 3.55 3.27 -14.68
CA TYR A 664 2.81 3.23 -13.42
C TYR A 664 3.56 2.45 -12.32
N VAL A 665 3.30 2.82 -11.07
CA VAL A 665 3.51 1.97 -9.89
C VAL A 665 2.14 1.63 -9.33
N PHE A 666 1.84 0.34 -9.24
CA PHE A 666 0.63 -0.18 -8.61
C PHE A 666 0.92 -0.44 -7.14
N VAL A 667 0.15 0.16 -6.24
CA VAL A 667 0.41 0.14 -4.80
C VAL A 667 -0.80 -0.46 -4.08
N GLY A 668 -0.60 -1.54 -3.33
CA GLY A 668 -1.62 -2.13 -2.45
C GLY A 668 -1.47 -1.62 -1.01
N ASP A 669 -2.57 -1.45 -0.30
CA ASP A 669 -2.58 -1.30 1.17
C ASP A 669 -3.02 -2.62 1.83
N GLU A 670 -2.42 -2.97 2.96
CA GLU A 670 -2.84 -4.07 3.84
C GLU A 670 -3.51 -3.47 5.07
N VAL A 671 -4.75 -3.87 5.36
CA VAL A 671 -5.54 -3.30 6.46
C VAL A 671 -6.36 -4.39 7.16
N PHE A 672 -6.23 -4.49 8.49
CA PHE A 672 -7.03 -5.40 9.32
C PHE A 672 -7.72 -4.67 10.46
N PRO A 673 -8.97 -5.03 10.80
CA PRO A 673 -9.73 -4.41 11.88
C PRO A 673 -9.06 -4.59 13.24
N ALA A 674 -9.25 -3.64 14.17
CA ALA A 674 -8.74 -3.76 15.54
C ALA A 674 -9.42 -4.88 16.35
N SER A 675 -10.63 -5.29 15.95
CA SER A 675 -11.38 -6.38 16.55
C SER A 675 -12.33 -7.05 15.56
N ASP A 676 -12.52 -8.36 15.74
CA ASP A 676 -13.52 -9.16 15.04
C ASP A 676 -14.94 -8.69 15.39
N VAL A 677 -15.91 -8.97 14.52
CA VAL A 677 -17.33 -8.68 14.81
C VAL A 677 -17.83 -9.58 15.94
N GLU A 678 -18.28 -9.00 17.05
CA GLU A 678 -18.69 -9.75 18.24
C GLU A 678 -19.75 -10.82 17.91
N GLY A 679 -19.44 -12.07 18.24
CA GLY A 679 -20.34 -13.22 18.03
C GLY A 679 -20.41 -13.74 16.59
N ALA A 680 -19.72 -13.13 15.62
CA ALA A 680 -19.59 -13.65 14.27
C ALA A 680 -18.80 -14.97 14.24
N LYS A 681 -19.15 -15.85 13.28
CA LYS A 681 -18.56 -17.20 13.11
C LYS A 681 -18.46 -17.61 11.64
N ASP A 682 -18.49 -16.63 10.75
CA ASP A 682 -18.47 -16.77 9.31
C ASP A 682 -17.45 -15.78 8.72
N ALA A 683 -17.51 -15.52 7.41
CA ALA A 683 -16.68 -14.55 6.70
C ALA A 683 -16.75 -13.09 7.25
N SER A 684 -17.67 -12.80 8.17
CA SER A 684 -17.73 -11.51 8.90
C SER A 684 -16.84 -11.47 10.15
N ALA A 685 -16.32 -12.61 10.61
CA ALA A 685 -15.45 -12.68 11.79
C ALA A 685 -14.10 -12.02 11.50
N THR A 686 -13.41 -12.47 10.45
CA THR A 686 -12.10 -11.97 10.02
C THR A 686 -12.20 -11.47 8.57
N ARG A 687 -12.06 -10.16 8.37
CA ARG A 687 -12.09 -9.53 7.05
C ARG A 687 -10.86 -8.64 6.87
N ALA A 688 -10.09 -8.89 5.82
CA ALA A 688 -9.12 -7.93 5.32
C ALA A 688 -9.80 -6.73 4.61
N PHE A 689 -9.11 -5.61 4.61
CA PHE A 689 -9.38 -4.41 3.81
C PHE A 689 -8.06 -4.00 3.13
N GLY A 690 -8.14 -3.14 2.12
CA GLY A 690 -6.96 -2.72 1.37
C GLY A 690 -7.30 -2.26 -0.03
N ASN A 691 -7.01 -1.01 -0.34
CA ASN A 691 -7.25 -0.39 -1.64
C ASN A 691 -6.06 -0.62 -2.57
N LEU A 692 -6.31 -0.61 -3.87
CA LEU A 692 -5.29 -0.42 -4.91
C LEU A 692 -5.19 1.06 -5.23
N HIS A 693 -3.97 1.58 -5.30
CA HIS A 693 -3.63 2.90 -5.83
C HIS A 693 -2.76 2.73 -7.08
N VAL A 694 -2.86 3.67 -8.03
CA VAL A 694 -2.01 3.72 -9.22
C VAL A 694 -1.35 5.08 -9.30
N PHE A 695 -0.02 5.10 -9.18
CA PHE A 695 0.79 6.30 -9.33
C PHE A 695 1.39 6.35 -10.73
N ASP A 696 1.16 7.44 -11.46
CA ASP A 696 1.93 7.78 -12.66
C ASP A 696 3.28 8.35 -12.24
N VAL A 697 4.35 7.74 -12.75
CA VAL A 697 5.74 8.09 -12.45
C VAL A 697 6.50 8.52 -13.71
N THR A 698 5.79 9.05 -14.71
CA THR A 698 6.41 9.70 -15.89
C THR A 698 7.32 10.85 -15.47
N ASP A 699 6.90 11.63 -14.46
CA ASP A 699 7.79 12.43 -13.64
C ASP A 699 8.12 11.64 -12.37
N ILE A 700 9.30 11.02 -12.35
CA ILE A 700 9.74 10.18 -11.23
C ILE A 700 10.04 10.99 -9.97
N GLU A 701 10.30 12.30 -10.09
CA GLU A 701 10.52 13.20 -8.94
C GLU A 701 9.19 13.61 -8.29
N ASN A 702 8.09 13.59 -9.04
CA ASN A 702 6.75 13.97 -8.58
C ASN A 702 5.67 12.92 -8.92
N PRO A 703 5.66 11.73 -8.27
CA PRO A 703 4.64 10.71 -8.51
C PRO A 703 3.21 11.20 -8.23
N VAL A 704 2.28 10.97 -9.16
CA VAL A 704 0.88 11.42 -9.02
C VAL A 704 -0.08 10.23 -8.98
N ARG A 705 -0.91 10.11 -7.93
CA ARG A 705 -2.01 9.11 -7.90
C ARG A 705 -3.05 9.46 -8.97
N VAL A 706 -3.12 8.67 -10.04
CA VAL A 706 -4.03 8.88 -11.18
C VAL A 706 -5.28 8.00 -11.12
N ALA A 707 -5.19 6.80 -10.58
CA ALA A 707 -6.30 5.85 -10.49
C ALA A 707 -6.27 5.05 -9.18
N TRP A 708 -7.39 4.39 -8.87
CA TRP A 708 -7.55 3.57 -7.66
C TRP A 708 -8.63 2.50 -7.83
N TRP A 709 -8.70 1.56 -6.89
CA TRP A 709 -9.84 0.66 -6.70
C TRP A 709 -10.01 0.34 -5.20
N LYS A 710 -11.24 0.44 -4.68
CA LYS A 710 -11.61 -0.02 -3.32
C LYS A 710 -12.41 -1.32 -3.47
N PRO A 711 -11.95 -2.46 -2.90
CA PRO A 711 -12.72 -3.70 -2.91
C PRO A 711 -14.00 -3.58 -2.06
N ASP A 712 -15.12 -4.11 -2.57
CA ASP A 712 -16.36 -4.25 -1.78
C ASP A 712 -16.14 -5.20 -0.58
N TYR A 713 -15.30 -6.22 -0.77
CA TYR A 713 -14.95 -7.25 0.19
C TYR A 713 -13.49 -7.66 0.04
N GLY A 714 -12.83 -8.06 1.13
CA GLY A 714 -11.39 -8.31 1.22
C GLY A 714 -10.51 -7.07 1.01
N GLY A 715 -9.21 -7.30 0.77
CA GLY A 715 -8.18 -6.27 0.64
C GLY A 715 -7.08 -6.72 -0.31
N VAL A 716 -6.48 -5.79 -1.04
CA VAL A 716 -5.39 -6.06 -1.99
C VAL A 716 -4.14 -6.54 -1.24
N HIS A 717 -3.49 -7.60 -1.74
CA HIS A 717 -2.21 -8.08 -1.23
C HIS A 717 -1.14 -8.03 -2.33
N ASN A 718 -0.47 -9.14 -2.68
CA ASN A 718 0.60 -9.13 -3.69
C ASN A 718 0.06 -9.00 -5.12
N LEU A 719 0.81 -8.25 -5.93
CA LEU A 719 0.47 -7.81 -7.28
C LEU A 719 1.44 -8.40 -8.31
N TRP A 720 0.95 -8.64 -9.52
CA TRP A 720 1.79 -8.98 -10.67
C TRP A 720 1.21 -8.34 -11.94
N ALA A 721 1.99 -7.52 -12.65
CA ALA A 721 1.55 -6.94 -13.91
C ALA A 721 2.23 -7.63 -15.10
N ALA A 722 1.45 -8.02 -16.12
CA ALA A 722 1.97 -8.60 -17.35
C ALA A 722 1.16 -8.12 -18.57
N GLY A 723 1.82 -7.41 -19.48
CA GLY A 723 1.18 -6.79 -20.64
C GLY A 723 0.08 -5.80 -20.22
N ASP A 724 -1.13 -6.00 -20.73
CA ASP A 724 -2.32 -5.19 -20.43
C ASP A 724 -3.14 -5.72 -19.22
N THR A 725 -2.60 -6.64 -18.42
CA THR A 725 -3.32 -7.23 -17.28
C THR A 725 -2.55 -7.08 -15.97
N LEU A 726 -3.22 -6.54 -14.97
CA LEU A 726 -2.83 -6.62 -13.56
C LEU A 726 -3.49 -7.86 -12.94
N TYR A 727 -2.71 -8.64 -12.22
CA TYR A 727 -3.11 -9.83 -11.48
C TYR A 727 -2.87 -9.55 -9.99
N MET A 728 -3.74 -10.05 -9.11
CA MET A 728 -3.59 -9.81 -7.67
C MET A 728 -4.15 -10.94 -6.81
N GLY A 729 -3.47 -11.19 -5.69
CA GLY A 729 -4.10 -11.75 -4.50
C GLY A 729 -4.90 -10.67 -3.78
N ALA A 730 -6.09 -10.99 -3.30
CA ALA A 730 -6.96 -10.05 -2.59
C ALA A 730 -7.57 -10.63 -1.30
N TYR A 731 -6.81 -11.46 -0.59
CA TYR A 731 -7.20 -12.13 0.66
C TYR A 731 -8.57 -12.82 0.54
N ASN A 732 -9.54 -12.44 1.37
CA ASN A 732 -10.89 -13.01 1.38
C ASN A 732 -11.68 -12.68 0.09
N ALA A 733 -11.22 -11.75 -0.73
CA ALA A 733 -11.78 -11.43 -2.06
C ALA A 733 -11.26 -12.35 -3.18
N GLY A 734 -10.45 -13.36 -2.84
CA GLY A 734 -9.93 -14.34 -3.79
C GLY A 734 -8.85 -13.78 -4.72
N PHE A 735 -8.66 -14.45 -5.85
CA PHE A 735 -7.79 -14.03 -6.94
C PHE A 735 -8.55 -13.16 -7.93
N ARG A 736 -7.94 -12.05 -8.36
CA ARG A 736 -8.56 -11.08 -9.29
C ARG A 736 -7.60 -10.61 -10.37
N THR A 737 -8.17 -10.16 -11.48
CA THR A 737 -7.42 -9.53 -12.58
C THR A 737 -8.14 -8.31 -13.14
N PHE A 738 -7.37 -7.31 -13.58
CA PHE A 738 -7.86 -6.04 -14.11
C PHE A 738 -7.21 -5.69 -15.45
N ASP A 739 -8.02 -5.13 -16.36
CA ASP A 739 -7.57 -4.56 -17.63
C ASP A 739 -6.92 -3.19 -17.38
N ILE A 740 -5.59 -3.18 -17.49
CA ILE A 740 -4.76 -1.98 -17.38
C ILE A 740 -4.39 -1.40 -18.75
N SER A 741 -5.05 -1.83 -19.84
CA SER A 741 -4.81 -1.27 -21.17
C SER A 741 -5.23 0.19 -21.30
N GLY A 742 -4.46 0.91 -22.11
CA GLY A 742 -4.59 2.34 -22.35
C GLY A 742 -4.09 3.17 -21.18
N GLU A 743 -4.50 4.43 -21.13
CA GLU A 743 -4.21 5.30 -20.00
C GLU A 743 -5.16 5.01 -18.83
N LEU A 744 -4.64 5.12 -17.60
CA LEU A 744 -5.38 4.95 -16.35
C LEU A 744 -5.66 6.32 -15.72
N PHE A 745 -6.92 6.51 -15.33
CA PHE A 745 -7.40 7.68 -14.58
C PHE A 745 -8.70 7.33 -13.86
N GLY A 746 -8.90 7.79 -12.62
CA GLY A 746 -10.13 7.58 -11.85
C GLY A 746 -10.31 6.17 -11.26
N ASP A 747 -11.55 5.83 -10.90
CA ASP A 747 -11.90 4.58 -10.23
C ASP A 747 -11.98 3.40 -11.23
N LEU A 748 -11.09 2.42 -11.09
CA LEU A 748 -10.99 1.28 -12.01
C LEU A 748 -12.17 0.29 -11.85
N GLY A 749 -12.77 0.22 -10.67
CA GLY A 749 -13.94 -0.59 -10.38
C GLY A 749 -15.20 0.00 -11.04
N ALA A 750 -15.40 1.31 -10.89
CA ALA A 750 -16.49 2.02 -11.56
C ALA A 750 -16.40 1.93 -13.09
N GLN A 751 -15.18 1.93 -13.64
CA GLN A 751 -14.91 1.70 -15.07
C GLN A 751 -15.13 0.26 -15.54
N GLN A 752 -15.51 -0.67 -14.65
CA GLN A 752 -15.74 -2.08 -14.93
C GLN A 752 -14.53 -2.78 -15.57
N ARG A 753 -13.31 -2.45 -15.10
CA ARG A 753 -12.05 -3.01 -15.63
C ARG A 753 -11.71 -4.42 -15.10
N GLU A 754 -12.47 -4.99 -14.16
CA GLU A 754 -12.24 -6.36 -13.68
C GLU A 754 -12.49 -7.40 -14.79
N MET A 755 -11.51 -8.29 -15.01
CA MET A 755 -11.53 -9.28 -16.10
C MET A 755 -11.95 -10.66 -15.61
N VAL A 756 -11.39 -11.11 -14.48
CA VAL A 756 -11.64 -12.40 -13.82
C VAL A 756 -11.60 -12.21 -12.31
N HIS A 757 -12.48 -12.94 -11.62
CA HIS A 757 -12.47 -13.12 -10.17
C HIS A 757 -12.68 -14.62 -9.88
N VAL A 758 -11.81 -15.21 -9.07
CA VAL A 758 -11.90 -16.61 -8.61
C VAL A 758 -11.87 -16.63 -7.09
N HIS A 759 -12.91 -17.20 -6.50
CA HIS A 759 -12.93 -17.53 -5.08
C HIS A 759 -12.06 -18.78 -4.83
N THR A 760 -10.91 -18.59 -4.19
CA THR A 760 -9.86 -19.60 -3.98
C THR A 760 -10.04 -20.47 -2.72
N GLY A 761 -11.26 -20.54 -2.18
CA GLY A 761 -11.60 -21.45 -1.09
C GLY A 761 -11.61 -22.91 -1.55
N ASP A 762 -11.13 -23.82 -0.70
CA ASP A 762 -11.15 -25.26 -0.92
C ASP A 762 -11.80 -26.00 0.24
N MET A 763 -12.59 -27.04 -0.05
CA MET A 763 -13.17 -27.91 0.99
C MET A 763 -12.09 -28.75 1.68
N ASP A 764 -10.99 -29.03 0.98
CA ASP A 764 -9.83 -29.78 1.47
C ASP A 764 -8.70 -28.85 1.99
N GLY A 765 -8.98 -27.55 2.15
CA GLY A 765 -8.06 -26.54 2.69
C GLY A 765 -7.90 -26.59 4.22
N LEU A 766 -6.94 -25.81 4.74
CA LEU A 766 -6.71 -25.59 6.17
C LEU A 766 -7.94 -24.98 6.84
N VAL A 767 -8.59 -24.03 6.16
CA VAL A 767 -9.88 -23.45 6.54
C VAL A 767 -10.88 -23.77 5.41
N PRO A 768 -11.79 -24.74 5.60
CA PRO A 768 -12.65 -25.21 4.52
C PRO A 768 -13.56 -24.14 3.93
N ASN A 769 -13.48 -23.96 2.60
CA ASN A 769 -14.26 -22.99 1.83
C ASN A 769 -14.08 -21.53 2.31
N ASP A 770 -12.88 -21.18 2.75
CA ASP A 770 -12.51 -19.79 3.07
C ASP A 770 -11.25 -19.38 2.30
N PRO A 771 -11.33 -18.41 1.37
CA PRO A 771 -10.19 -17.91 0.63
C PRO A 771 -9.38 -16.93 1.47
N MET A 772 -8.07 -16.94 1.27
CA MET A 772 -7.15 -15.96 1.83
C MET A 772 -5.97 -15.80 0.88
N THR A 773 -6.26 -15.30 -0.34
CA THR A 773 -5.27 -15.23 -1.43
C THR A 773 -4.15 -14.26 -1.10
N TRP A 774 -2.92 -14.78 -1.07
CA TRP A 774 -1.72 -14.02 -0.73
C TRP A 774 -1.15 -13.32 -1.97
N GLY A 775 -0.94 -14.04 -3.06
CA GLY A 775 -0.26 -13.48 -4.22
C GLY A 775 -0.53 -14.21 -5.52
N VAL A 776 0.29 -13.87 -6.51
CA VAL A 776 0.26 -14.49 -7.84
C VAL A 776 1.56 -14.22 -8.57
N VAL A 777 2.09 -15.26 -9.24
CA VAL A 777 3.12 -15.13 -10.27
C VAL A 777 2.55 -15.62 -11.60
N VAL A 778 2.78 -14.87 -12.69
CA VAL A 778 2.23 -15.21 -14.02
C VAL A 778 3.33 -15.62 -14.99
N ARG A 779 3.15 -16.77 -15.63
CA ARG A 779 4.07 -17.29 -16.65
C ARG A 779 3.32 -18.14 -17.68
N ASP A 780 3.70 -18.01 -18.96
CA ASP A 780 3.23 -18.87 -20.06
C ASP A 780 1.68 -18.98 -20.17
N GLY A 781 0.98 -17.89 -19.82
CA GLY A 781 -0.49 -17.80 -19.83
C GLY A 781 -1.20 -18.44 -18.62
N LEU A 782 -0.43 -18.85 -17.60
CA LEU A 782 -0.91 -19.39 -16.33
C LEU A 782 -0.58 -18.43 -15.18
N ALA A 783 -1.55 -18.22 -14.30
CA ALA A 783 -1.39 -17.56 -13.02
C ALA A 783 -1.23 -18.65 -11.93
N TYR A 784 -0.11 -18.60 -11.22
CA TYR A 784 0.22 -19.45 -10.08
C TYR A 784 -0.12 -18.66 -8.83
N VAL A 785 -1.19 -19.04 -8.16
CA VAL A 785 -1.88 -18.26 -7.12
C VAL A 785 -1.78 -19.01 -5.81
N ASN A 786 -1.07 -18.43 -4.85
CA ASN A 786 -0.94 -18.91 -3.48
C ASN A 786 -2.06 -18.33 -2.60
N ASP A 787 -2.65 -19.19 -1.77
CA ASP A 787 -3.72 -18.86 -0.85
C ASP A 787 -3.39 -19.43 0.53
N MET A 788 -3.36 -18.58 1.56
CA MET A 788 -2.90 -18.94 2.91
C MET A 788 -3.64 -20.16 3.47
N HIS A 789 -4.93 -20.31 3.16
CA HIS A 789 -5.75 -21.39 3.67
C HIS A 789 -5.78 -22.61 2.73
N ASN A 790 -5.47 -22.44 1.44
CA ASN A 790 -5.79 -23.42 0.41
C ASN A 790 -4.60 -23.89 -0.44
N GLY A 791 -3.39 -23.38 -0.21
CA GLY A 791 -2.18 -23.80 -0.93
C GLY A 791 -2.07 -23.16 -2.32
N LEU A 792 -1.59 -23.93 -3.30
CA LEU A 792 -1.35 -23.42 -4.66
C LEU A 792 -2.49 -23.75 -5.61
N TRP A 793 -2.97 -22.73 -6.33
CA TRP A 793 -3.88 -22.82 -7.46
C TRP A 793 -3.15 -22.46 -8.75
N ILE A 794 -3.44 -23.16 -9.85
CA ILE A 794 -2.91 -22.86 -11.17
C ILE A 794 -4.10 -22.54 -12.08
N ILE A 795 -4.17 -21.30 -12.55
CA ILE A 795 -5.36 -20.71 -13.18
C ILE A 795 -5.01 -20.18 -14.57
N ARG A 796 -5.86 -20.46 -15.56
CA ARG A 796 -5.78 -19.91 -16.91
C ARG A 796 -6.94 -18.94 -17.14
N MET A 797 -6.61 -17.69 -17.45
CA MET A 797 -7.57 -16.76 -18.06
C MET A 797 -7.69 -17.12 -19.55
N LYS A 798 -8.89 -17.47 -20.01
CA LYS A 798 -9.08 -17.79 -21.44
C LYS A 798 -8.97 -16.52 -22.30
N PRO A 799 -8.55 -16.64 -23.58
CA PRO A 799 -8.69 -15.56 -24.54
C PRO A 799 -10.12 -15.03 -24.60
N ARG A 800 -10.29 -13.79 -25.08
CA ARG A 800 -11.61 -13.24 -25.36
C ARG A 800 -12.30 -14.07 -26.43
N GLU A 801 -13.51 -14.55 -26.17
CA GLU A 801 -14.38 -15.07 -27.21
C GLU A 801 -14.81 -13.89 -28.09
N GLU A 802 -14.42 -13.88 -29.37
CA GLU A 802 -15.01 -12.94 -30.31
C GLU A 802 -16.49 -13.31 -30.52
N PRO A 803 -17.41 -12.32 -30.55
CA PRO A 803 -18.81 -12.59 -30.82
C PRO A 803 -18.95 -13.21 -32.22
N VAL A 804 -19.36 -14.48 -32.26
CA VAL A 804 -19.71 -15.17 -33.50
C VAL A 804 -21.02 -14.57 -34.01
N PHE A 805 -20.90 -13.61 -34.93
CA PHE A 805 -22.03 -13.13 -35.71
C PHE A 805 -22.37 -14.17 -36.80
N GLU A 806 -23.42 -14.96 -36.58
CA GLU A 806 -24.08 -15.80 -37.61
C GLU A 806 -24.96 -14.97 -38.57
#